data_AF-A0AAU4QT88-F1
#
_entry.id   AF-A0AAU4QT88-F1
#
_cell.length_a   1.000
_cell.length_b   1.000
_cell.length_c   1.000
_cell.angle_alpha   90.00
_cell.angle_beta   90.00
_cell.angle_gamma   90.00
#
_symmetry.space_group_name_H-M   'P 1'
#
loop_
_entity.id
_entity.type
_entity.pdbx_description
1 polymer ?
#
loop_
_entity_poly.entity_id
_entity_poly.type
_entity_poly.pdbx_seq_one_letter_code
_entity_poly.pdbx_strand_id
1 'polypeptide(L)'
;MTSATDPHPHTTVTPDVPPPAPPAAPPGKAPRWSLPALIAILILAAVLYSWNLSGSSLNSFYSAAVLSGTQSWKAWFFGSLDAGNFLTVDKPPFALMVMGLSCRVFGYGTWQMMLPMVLVALATIWIVHASVKRVWGHGAATVAALVLALTPITVAINRDNNPDTLLVFLMAGGAALALRAVHNGRLLPLVGSAVCFGLAFNTKMLQGYIALPAVFAVYLYAARPKLVKRVVNLLVAGVALAVSSFWWAAAVSLVPADDRPYIGGSTDGSAWDLITGYNGLGRILGGEGNGGGGGGGGGGFSGTAGLGRLFNDILGGQISWLIPFAAIACVGGLVLCGRAPRTDLTRAALLLWGGWTALHYLTFAMAEGTMHPYYTTALAPGIAALCSGGGVMLLRAFRTDKRWAWVLPAGLAVTAVWAVVLLRRASGWNTWLWPAIAVVMTLAILGLLVFRSASGTRVRLLAASVVAAVVAAVAGPAAYAWSVPSGSGGGMGGTNPTAGPSTGSGFGGGPGGGGGRGGFPGGGTGGPRGAQQGQNGQASGQQGQNGEMPGGGGGQLPGGQGGQASGGNAEMGGTPPGGSGGTGGRPGGTGGGGGMGGDASSELISYLKKHQDGAKWLLAVSSSQSAAQLIVSSGEPVISMWGWSGSDKAMTVARLKELVKKGELHYIQLGGGGMGGGPGGGSDVSSEVTQWVQKNGTAVKESEYSKSSTSDSDSDDSSTSTQSSIYRLDPSDVS
;
A
#
# COMPACT_ATOMS: atom_id res chain seq x y z
N MET A 1 14.32 83.91 56.53
CA MET A 1 13.51 84.64 55.55
C MET A 1 13.72 83.98 54.19
N THR A 2 12.62 83.63 53.49
CA THR A 2 12.42 83.62 52.02
C THR A 2 13.64 83.29 51.13
N SER A 3 13.63 82.43 50.12
CA SER A 3 12.59 81.90 49.25
C SER A 3 13.27 80.84 48.38
N ALA A 4 12.55 79.77 48.05
CA ALA A 4 12.96 78.74 47.11
C ALA A 4 12.99 79.29 45.67
N THR A 5 14.02 78.94 44.91
CA THR A 5 13.97 78.61 43.47
C THR A 5 15.31 77.98 43.05
N ASP A 6 15.34 76.65 43.03
CA ASP A 6 16.27 75.86 42.22
C ASP A 6 15.96 76.04 40.73
N PRO A 7 16.97 75.92 39.86
CA PRO A 7 16.80 75.19 38.62
C PRO A 7 17.89 74.11 38.54
N HIS A 8 17.62 72.94 39.13
CA HIS A 8 18.43 71.75 38.89
C HIS A 8 17.87 70.93 37.71
N PRO A 9 18.76 70.26 36.93
CA PRO A 9 18.50 69.85 35.57
C PRO A 9 17.52 68.68 35.52
N HIS A 10 16.63 68.68 34.52
CA HIS A 10 15.79 67.53 34.20
C HIS A 10 16.65 66.28 33.98
N THR A 11 16.59 65.34 34.92
CA THR A 11 17.03 63.97 34.71
C THR A 11 16.10 63.32 33.70
N THR A 12 16.61 63.13 32.48
CA THR A 12 16.02 62.23 31.48
C THR A 12 15.85 60.86 32.09
N VAL A 13 14.60 60.46 32.36
CA VAL A 13 14.26 59.09 32.73
C VAL A 13 14.50 58.23 31.49
N THR A 14 15.63 57.52 31.46
CA THR A 14 15.85 56.39 30.56
C THR A 14 14.74 55.36 30.78
N PRO A 15 14.08 54.84 29.73
CA PRO A 15 13.11 53.76 29.90
C PRO A 15 13.83 52.54 30.47
N ASP A 16 13.30 52.00 31.57
CA ASP A 16 13.77 50.78 32.22
C ASP A 16 14.01 49.69 31.16
N VAL A 17 15.28 49.32 30.99
CA VAL A 17 15.66 48.15 30.20
C VAL A 17 15.11 46.94 30.94
N PRO A 18 14.22 46.12 30.34
CA PRO A 18 13.74 44.91 31.00
C PRO A 18 14.95 44.03 31.34
N PRO A 19 14.98 43.42 32.54
CA PRO A 19 16.13 42.63 32.97
C PRO A 19 16.46 41.57 31.92
N PRO A 20 17.75 41.33 31.64
CA PRO A 20 18.17 40.35 30.63
C PRO A 20 17.51 39.01 30.94
N ALA A 21 16.86 38.43 29.93
CA ALA A 21 16.21 37.14 30.05
C ALA A 21 17.20 36.11 30.64
N PRO A 22 16.77 35.26 31.59
CA PRO A 22 17.65 34.25 32.17
C PRO A 22 18.33 33.44 31.07
N PRO A 23 19.65 33.15 31.18
CA PRO A 23 20.35 32.35 30.19
C PRO A 23 19.61 31.02 30.01
N ALA A 24 19.31 30.68 28.75
CA ALA A 24 18.63 29.44 28.42
C ALA A 24 19.39 28.26 29.05
N ALA A 25 18.68 27.43 29.82
CA ALA A 25 19.28 26.27 30.47
C ALA A 25 20.04 25.44 29.41
N PRO A 26 21.29 25.01 29.70
CA PRO A 26 22.07 24.23 28.74
C PRO A 26 21.27 22.99 28.33
N PRO A 27 21.31 22.60 27.04
CA PRO A 27 20.58 21.43 26.59
C PRO A 27 21.01 20.22 27.42
N GLY A 28 20.07 19.66 28.19
CA GLY A 28 20.35 18.52 29.05
C GLY A 28 21.00 17.39 28.27
N LYS A 29 22.06 16.79 28.83
CA LYS A 29 22.75 15.65 28.19
C LYS A 29 21.73 14.60 27.77
N ALA A 30 21.83 14.11 26.53
CA ALA A 30 20.95 13.06 26.03
C ALA A 30 21.02 11.82 26.96
N PRO A 31 19.89 11.17 27.26
CA PRO A 31 19.91 9.96 28.08
C PRO A 31 20.78 8.88 27.43
N ARG A 32 21.63 8.22 28.22
CA ARG A 32 22.58 7.19 27.73
C ARG A 32 21.89 6.02 27.01
N TRP A 33 20.64 5.74 27.33
CA TRP A 33 19.84 4.68 26.71
C TRP A 33 19.24 5.06 25.34
N SER A 34 19.16 6.35 24.99
CA SER A 34 18.38 6.78 23.81
C SER A 34 18.98 6.31 22.49
N LEU A 35 20.30 6.42 22.34
CA LEU A 35 20.97 5.96 21.12
C LEU A 35 20.98 4.42 21.03
N PRO A 36 21.35 3.66 22.09
CA PRO A 36 21.22 2.20 22.08
C PRO A 36 19.81 1.72 21.74
N ALA A 37 18.76 2.36 22.27
CA ALA A 37 17.38 2.00 21.97
C ALA A 37 17.03 2.23 20.49
N LEU A 38 17.45 3.35 19.90
CA LEU A 38 17.25 3.59 18.47
C LEU A 38 18.00 2.56 17.62
N ILE A 39 19.27 2.26 17.96
CA ILE A 39 20.06 1.25 17.24
C ILE A 39 19.39 -0.12 17.31
N ALA A 40 18.93 -0.52 18.50
CA ALA A 40 18.22 -1.79 18.67
C ALA A 40 16.95 -1.87 17.81
N ILE A 41 16.18 -0.77 17.72
CA ILE A 41 14.98 -0.71 16.86
C ILE A 41 15.36 -0.76 15.38
N LEU A 42 16.44 -0.08 14.97
CA LEU A 42 16.92 -0.14 13.59
C LEU A 42 17.44 -1.53 13.21
N ILE A 43 18.12 -2.22 14.13
CA ILE A 43 18.54 -3.62 13.94
C ILE A 43 17.31 -4.52 13.82
N LEU A 44 16.33 -4.37 14.72
CA LEU A 44 15.06 -5.11 14.65
C LEU A 44 14.37 -4.89 13.30
N ALA A 45 14.24 -3.64 12.86
CA ALA A 45 13.65 -3.28 11.57
C ALA A 45 14.46 -3.86 10.41
N ALA A 46 15.80 -3.78 10.46
CA ALA A 46 16.66 -4.36 9.43
C ALA A 46 16.43 -5.87 9.32
N VAL A 47 16.40 -6.59 10.43
CA VAL A 47 16.09 -8.03 10.45
C VAL A 47 14.69 -8.28 9.87
N LEU A 48 13.66 -7.56 10.32
CA LEU A 48 12.30 -7.74 9.80
C LEU A 48 12.22 -7.48 8.29
N TYR A 49 12.97 -6.50 7.77
CA TYR A 49 12.88 -6.08 6.37
C TYR A 49 13.83 -6.86 5.44
N SER A 50 14.90 -7.47 5.96
CA SER A 50 15.91 -8.13 5.14
C SER A 50 16.03 -9.64 5.34
N TRP A 51 15.53 -10.19 6.44
CA TRP A 51 15.67 -11.62 6.73
C TRP A 51 14.92 -12.47 5.70
N ASN A 52 15.56 -13.51 5.17
CA ASN A 52 14.95 -14.43 4.20
C ASN A 52 14.31 -13.73 2.98
N LEU A 53 14.88 -12.60 2.52
CA LEU A 53 14.37 -11.90 1.33
C LEU A 53 14.39 -12.80 0.08
N SER A 54 15.43 -13.61 -0.11
CA SER A 54 15.53 -14.51 -1.27
C SER A 54 14.46 -15.60 -1.30
N GLY A 55 13.80 -15.89 -0.17
CA GLY A 55 12.64 -16.77 -0.11
C GLY A 55 11.30 -16.06 -0.38
N SER A 56 11.31 -14.75 -0.63
CA SER A 56 10.11 -13.94 -0.89
C SER A 56 9.87 -13.79 -2.39
N SER A 57 8.61 -13.95 -2.84
CA SER A 57 8.21 -13.61 -4.20
C SER A 57 7.97 -12.10 -4.31
N LEU A 58 8.90 -11.40 -4.96
CA LEU A 58 8.75 -9.97 -5.26
C LEU A 58 7.73 -9.74 -6.39
N ASN A 59 7.28 -8.50 -6.57
CA ASN A 59 6.41 -8.13 -7.66
C ASN A 59 7.15 -8.27 -9.01
N SER A 60 6.73 -9.24 -9.83
CA SER A 60 7.35 -9.53 -11.14
C SER A 60 7.27 -8.34 -12.09
N PHE A 61 6.18 -7.56 -12.05
CA PHE A 61 5.95 -6.41 -12.94
C PHE A 61 7.04 -5.34 -12.77
N TYR A 62 7.38 -4.98 -11.52
CA TYR A 62 8.49 -4.07 -11.25
C TYR A 62 9.85 -4.74 -11.37
N SER A 63 9.95 -6.05 -11.09
CA SER A 63 11.20 -6.80 -11.26
C SER A 63 11.65 -6.82 -12.73
N ALA A 64 10.72 -7.08 -13.65
CA ALA A 64 10.96 -7.04 -15.09
C ALA A 64 11.44 -5.65 -15.54
N ALA A 65 10.79 -4.58 -15.09
CA ALA A 65 11.21 -3.23 -15.44
C ALA A 65 12.60 -2.87 -14.87
N VAL A 66 12.94 -3.35 -13.67
CA VAL A 66 14.29 -3.21 -13.11
C VAL A 66 15.32 -3.99 -13.92
N LEU A 67 15.02 -5.23 -14.33
CA LEU A 67 15.87 -6.05 -15.19
C LEU A 67 16.09 -5.40 -16.55
N SER A 68 15.03 -4.97 -17.21
CA SER A 68 15.06 -4.21 -18.45
C SER A 68 15.89 -2.94 -18.31
N GLY A 69 15.69 -2.27 -17.18
CA GLY A 69 16.46 -1.12 -16.75
C GLY A 69 17.89 -1.44 -16.33
N THR A 70 18.38 -2.68 -16.27
CA THR A 70 19.83 -2.96 -16.19
C THR A 70 20.42 -3.14 -17.57
N GLN A 71 19.68 -3.75 -18.49
CA GLN A 71 20.07 -4.04 -19.86
C GLN A 71 20.08 -2.81 -20.78
N SER A 72 19.19 -1.84 -20.55
CA SER A 72 19.04 -0.66 -21.41
C SER A 72 18.89 0.63 -20.62
N TRP A 73 19.70 1.66 -20.96
CA TRP A 73 19.56 2.99 -20.36
C TRP A 73 18.26 3.68 -20.79
N LYS A 74 17.76 3.37 -21.99
CA LYS A 74 16.46 3.85 -22.48
C LYS A 74 15.33 3.27 -21.62
N ALA A 75 15.33 1.96 -21.40
CA ALA A 75 14.35 1.30 -20.53
C ALA A 75 14.44 1.81 -19.08
N TRP A 76 15.65 2.04 -18.57
CA TRP A 76 15.87 2.62 -17.25
C TRP A 76 15.29 4.03 -17.10
N PHE A 77 15.45 4.87 -18.13
CA PHE A 77 14.95 6.24 -18.12
C PHE A 77 13.41 6.32 -18.17
N PHE A 78 12.78 5.49 -19.01
CA PHE A 78 11.32 5.51 -19.16
C PHE A 78 10.58 4.66 -18.12
N GLY A 79 11.26 3.73 -17.44
CA GLY A 79 10.60 2.71 -16.62
C GLY A 79 9.90 1.64 -17.49
N SER A 80 10.56 1.26 -18.59
CA SER A 80 10.02 0.29 -19.55
C SER A 80 9.96 -1.10 -18.95
N LEU A 81 8.85 -1.81 -19.22
CA LEU A 81 8.64 -3.18 -18.78
C LEU A 81 9.70 -4.12 -19.36
N ASP A 82 10.01 -3.94 -20.65
CA ASP A 82 10.98 -4.72 -21.42
C ASP A 82 12.17 -3.87 -21.90
N ALA A 83 13.33 -4.49 -22.13
CA ALA A 83 14.53 -3.79 -22.59
C ALA A 83 14.45 -3.29 -24.04
N GLY A 84 13.53 -3.86 -24.83
CA GLY A 84 13.18 -3.40 -26.17
C GLY A 84 12.39 -2.09 -26.18
N ASN A 85 11.92 -1.62 -25.01
CA ASN A 85 11.32 -0.33 -24.77
C ASN A 85 9.99 -0.15 -25.54
N PHE A 86 9.09 -1.13 -25.43
CA PHE A 86 7.77 -1.09 -26.06
C PHE A 86 6.72 -0.37 -25.19
N LEU A 87 6.58 -0.77 -23.92
CA LEU A 87 5.59 -0.26 -22.97
C LEU A 87 6.24 -0.01 -21.60
N THR A 88 5.86 1.07 -20.90
CA THR A 88 6.27 1.30 -19.50
C THR A 88 5.39 0.59 -18.49
N VAL A 89 5.88 0.51 -17.25
CA VAL A 89 4.99 0.22 -16.11
C VAL A 89 3.96 1.35 -15.91
N ASP A 90 2.94 1.12 -15.08
CA ASP A 90 1.87 2.07 -14.75
C ASP A 90 2.31 3.16 -13.74
N LYS A 91 3.61 3.43 -13.62
CA LYS A 91 4.20 4.35 -12.63
C LYS A 91 5.34 5.17 -13.22
N PRO A 92 5.56 6.39 -12.70
CA PRO A 92 6.78 7.12 -12.99
C PRO A 92 8.01 6.35 -12.45
N PRO A 93 9.18 6.51 -13.09
CA PRO A 93 10.25 5.52 -12.98
C PRO A 93 11.16 5.70 -11.76
N PHE A 94 10.94 6.68 -10.86
CA PHE A 94 11.98 7.05 -9.88
C PHE A 94 12.36 5.91 -8.93
N ALA A 95 11.40 5.12 -8.46
CA ALA A 95 11.70 3.92 -7.66
C ALA A 95 12.46 2.86 -8.48
N LEU A 96 12.06 2.64 -9.73
CA LEU A 96 12.73 1.72 -10.65
C LEU A 96 14.15 2.17 -10.96
N MET A 97 14.39 3.47 -11.11
CA MET A 97 15.71 4.04 -11.35
C MET A 97 16.66 3.74 -10.21
N VAL A 98 16.20 3.94 -8.96
CA VAL A 98 16.99 3.68 -7.75
C VAL A 98 17.33 2.19 -7.64
N MET A 99 16.34 1.31 -7.82
CA MET A 99 16.55 -0.14 -7.79
C MET A 99 17.43 -0.62 -8.96
N GLY A 100 17.18 -0.14 -10.17
CA GLY A 100 17.93 -0.46 -11.39
C GLY A 100 19.39 -0.03 -11.32
N LEU A 101 19.70 1.14 -10.73
CA LEU A 101 21.09 1.53 -10.50
C LEU A 101 21.79 0.57 -9.52
N SER A 102 21.11 0.18 -8.44
CA SER A 102 21.64 -0.81 -7.51
C SER A 102 21.92 -2.15 -8.21
N CYS A 103 20.97 -2.65 -9.00
CA CYS A 103 21.14 -3.88 -9.77
C CYS A 103 22.20 -3.77 -10.88
N ARG A 104 22.45 -2.59 -11.44
CA ARG A 104 23.58 -2.38 -12.37
C ARG A 104 24.93 -2.47 -11.68
N VAL A 105 25.03 -1.95 -10.46
CA VAL A 105 26.30 -1.93 -9.70
C VAL A 105 26.61 -3.31 -9.10
N PHE A 106 25.60 -4.00 -8.57
CA PHE A 106 25.78 -5.25 -7.81
C PHE A 106 25.30 -6.52 -8.53
N GLY A 107 24.82 -6.39 -9.77
CA GLY A 107 24.13 -7.45 -10.50
C GLY A 107 22.64 -7.52 -10.18
N TYR A 108 21.86 -8.11 -11.08
CA TYR A 108 20.42 -8.29 -10.89
C TYR A 108 20.15 -9.42 -9.90
N GLY A 109 19.34 -9.14 -8.87
CA GLY A 109 18.93 -10.11 -7.86
C GLY A 109 18.12 -9.46 -6.74
N THR A 110 17.50 -10.30 -5.91
CA THR A 110 16.55 -9.87 -4.87
C THR A 110 17.17 -8.89 -3.88
N TRP A 111 18.34 -9.21 -3.30
CA TRP A 111 18.94 -8.34 -2.28
C TRP A 111 19.53 -7.08 -2.90
N GLN A 112 20.05 -7.14 -4.12
CA GLN A 112 20.58 -5.98 -4.84
C GLN A 112 19.47 -4.97 -5.13
N MET A 113 18.32 -5.46 -5.58
CA MET A 113 17.12 -4.66 -5.81
C MET A 113 16.59 -4.06 -4.51
N MET A 114 16.59 -4.85 -3.43
CA MET A 114 15.98 -4.44 -2.16
C MET A 114 16.87 -3.64 -1.24
N LEU A 115 18.19 -3.68 -1.40
CA LEU A 115 19.15 -2.92 -0.61
C LEU A 115 18.79 -1.44 -0.49
N PRO A 116 18.60 -0.66 -1.58
CA PRO A 116 18.24 0.75 -1.45
C PRO A 116 16.89 0.96 -0.77
N MET A 117 15.91 0.06 -0.96
CA MET A 117 14.59 0.17 -0.35
C MET A 117 14.65 -0.07 1.16
N VAL A 118 15.38 -1.09 1.61
CA VAL A 118 15.60 -1.35 3.04
C VAL A 118 16.34 -0.17 3.69
N LEU A 119 17.33 0.42 3.02
CA LEU A 119 18.05 1.59 3.54
C LEU A 119 17.13 2.81 3.73
N VAL A 120 16.27 3.12 2.75
CA VAL A 120 15.33 4.25 2.89
C VAL A 120 14.21 3.95 3.89
N ALA A 121 13.81 2.69 4.08
CA ALA A 121 12.90 2.29 5.15
C ALA A 121 13.51 2.56 6.55
N LEU A 122 14.76 2.15 6.78
CA LEU A 122 15.49 2.45 8.02
C LEU A 122 15.68 3.96 8.23
N ALA A 123 15.99 4.69 7.15
CA ALA A 123 16.10 6.14 7.18
C ALA A 123 14.76 6.81 7.53
N THR A 124 13.63 6.26 7.08
CA THR A 124 12.29 6.74 7.45
C THR A 124 12.05 6.62 8.96
N ILE A 125 12.41 5.49 9.56
CA ILE A 125 12.33 5.28 11.02
C ILE A 125 13.17 6.34 11.74
N TRP A 126 14.40 6.57 11.26
CA TRP A 126 15.27 7.60 11.81
C TRP A 126 14.69 9.02 11.68
N ILE A 127 14.10 9.37 10.54
CA ILE A 127 13.47 10.68 10.29
C ILE A 127 12.30 10.91 11.24
N VAL A 128 11.40 9.93 11.37
CA VAL A 128 10.24 10.02 12.27
C VAL A 128 10.71 10.12 13.72
N HIS A 129 11.65 9.27 14.13
CA HIS A 129 12.29 9.35 15.44
C HIS A 129 12.88 10.75 15.70
N ALA A 130 13.69 11.29 14.77
CA ALA A 130 14.32 12.59 14.93
C ALA A 130 13.31 13.74 14.99
N SER A 131 12.23 13.65 14.21
CA SER A 131 11.14 14.63 14.19
C SER A 131 10.38 14.63 15.52
N VAL A 132 10.00 13.45 16.01
CA VAL A 132 9.31 13.29 17.30
C VAL A 132 10.22 13.69 18.46
N LYS A 133 11.50 13.31 18.43
CA LYS A 133 12.49 13.65 19.48
C LYS A 133 12.60 15.15 19.68
N ARG A 134 12.60 15.92 18.58
CA ARG A 134 12.76 17.38 18.62
C ARG A 134 11.58 18.09 19.30
N VAL A 135 10.39 17.49 19.27
CA VAL A 135 9.16 18.11 19.80
C VAL A 135 8.79 17.54 21.17
N TRP A 136 8.80 16.22 21.31
CA TRP A 136 8.28 15.52 22.49
C TRP A 136 9.34 14.79 23.32
N GLY A 137 10.59 14.76 22.85
CA GLY A 137 11.74 14.20 23.56
C GLY A 137 11.98 12.71 23.28
N HIS A 138 13.02 12.17 23.94
CA HIS A 138 13.58 10.85 23.65
C HIS A 138 12.59 9.69 23.84
N GLY A 139 11.77 9.70 24.90
CA GLY A 139 10.82 8.61 25.17
C GLY A 139 9.75 8.46 24.08
N ALA A 140 9.14 9.58 23.67
CA ALA A 140 8.19 9.58 22.56
C ALA A 140 8.86 9.10 21.27
N ALA A 141 10.08 9.57 20.99
CA ALA A 141 10.80 9.21 19.78
C ALA A 141 11.08 7.70 19.68
N THR A 142 11.48 7.06 20.79
CA THR A 142 11.70 5.61 20.84
C THR A 142 10.41 4.83 20.58
N VAL A 143 9.29 5.26 21.18
CA VAL A 143 7.98 4.63 20.91
C VAL A 143 7.55 4.84 19.45
N ALA A 144 7.75 6.04 18.88
CA ALA A 144 7.43 6.30 17.48
C ALA A 144 8.22 5.38 16.53
N ALA A 145 9.53 5.23 16.78
CA ALA A 145 10.39 4.35 16.01
C ALA A 145 9.92 2.90 16.08
N LEU A 146 9.58 2.42 17.29
CA LEU A 146 9.09 1.06 17.51
C LEU A 146 7.74 0.82 16.83
N VAL A 147 6.80 1.76 16.94
CA VAL A 147 5.48 1.67 16.28
C VAL A 147 5.63 1.57 14.77
N LEU A 148 6.46 2.43 14.17
CA LEU A 148 6.69 2.39 12.72
C LEU A 148 7.39 1.09 12.29
N ALA A 149 8.40 0.65 13.06
CA ALA A 149 9.13 -0.59 12.78
C ALA A 149 8.22 -1.83 12.78
N LEU A 150 7.24 -1.87 13.68
CA LEU A 150 6.33 -3.00 13.91
C LEU A 150 4.96 -2.83 13.24
N THR A 151 4.76 -1.80 12.41
CA THR A 151 3.50 -1.63 11.69
C THR A 151 3.39 -2.75 10.63
N PRO A 152 2.33 -3.59 10.64
CA PRO A 152 2.27 -4.79 9.82
C PRO A 152 2.48 -4.54 8.33
N ILE A 153 1.69 -3.62 7.76
CA ILE A 153 1.77 -3.33 6.33
C ILE A 153 3.09 -2.68 5.92
N THR A 154 3.72 -1.94 6.84
CA THR A 154 5.05 -1.36 6.63
C THR A 154 6.12 -2.44 6.56
N VAL A 155 5.99 -3.52 7.34
CA VAL A 155 6.90 -4.67 7.25
C VAL A 155 6.69 -5.42 5.94
N ALA A 156 5.43 -5.66 5.55
CA ALA A 156 5.11 -6.33 4.30
C ALA A 156 5.66 -5.59 3.07
N ILE A 157 5.39 -4.28 2.98
CA ILE A 157 5.79 -3.49 1.81
C ILE A 157 7.30 -3.21 1.73
N ASN A 158 7.99 -3.10 2.88
CA ASN A 158 9.45 -2.90 2.89
C ASN A 158 10.25 -4.16 2.52
N ARG A 159 9.56 -5.30 2.35
CA ARG A 159 10.12 -6.55 1.84
C ARG A 159 9.75 -6.80 0.37
N ASP A 160 9.09 -5.84 -0.26
CA ASP A 160 8.62 -5.91 -1.64
C ASP A 160 9.22 -4.76 -2.47
N ASN A 161 9.28 -4.93 -3.78
CA ASN A 161 9.87 -3.98 -4.73
C ASN A 161 8.85 -2.98 -5.32
N ASN A 162 7.67 -2.88 -4.72
CA ASN A 162 6.74 -1.78 -4.98
C ASN A 162 7.34 -0.40 -4.63
N PRO A 163 6.87 0.69 -5.27
CA PRO A 163 7.42 2.03 -5.11
C PRO A 163 7.15 2.69 -3.73
N ASP A 164 6.25 2.13 -2.92
CA ASP A 164 5.74 2.74 -1.69
C ASP A 164 6.81 2.98 -0.63
N THR A 165 7.83 2.12 -0.52
CA THR A 165 8.91 2.29 0.46
C THR A 165 9.70 3.58 0.21
N LEU A 166 10.06 3.85 -1.04
CA LEU A 166 10.72 5.11 -1.42
C LEU A 166 9.77 6.30 -1.29
N LEU A 167 8.49 6.13 -1.63
CA LEU A 167 7.47 7.15 -1.51
C LEU A 167 7.34 7.66 -0.07
N VAL A 168 7.20 6.76 0.91
CA VAL A 168 7.05 7.12 2.32
C VAL A 168 8.30 7.82 2.84
N PHE A 169 9.49 7.36 2.46
CA PHE A 169 10.73 8.02 2.82
C PHE A 169 10.77 9.49 2.36
N LEU A 170 10.43 9.73 1.09
CA LEU A 170 10.44 11.07 0.49
C LEU A 170 9.40 11.98 1.16
N MET A 171 8.16 11.52 1.32
CA MET A 171 7.13 12.33 1.96
C MET A 171 7.46 12.60 3.44
N ALA A 172 7.97 11.61 4.19
CA ALA A 172 8.34 11.79 5.60
C ALA A 172 9.54 12.75 5.76
N GLY A 173 10.54 12.65 4.88
CA GLY A 173 11.64 13.62 4.78
C GLY A 173 11.13 15.02 4.45
N GLY A 174 10.19 15.13 3.51
CA GLY A 174 9.52 16.37 3.15
C GLY A 174 8.78 17.01 4.33
N ALA A 175 8.00 16.24 5.08
CA ALA A 175 7.30 16.71 6.27
C ALA A 175 8.27 17.15 7.39
N ALA A 176 9.35 16.39 7.62
CA ALA A 176 10.38 16.74 8.60
C ALA A 176 11.10 18.06 8.25
N LEU A 177 11.43 18.26 6.97
CA LEU A 177 12.01 19.49 6.46
C LEU A 177 11.05 20.68 6.54
N ALA A 178 9.76 20.47 6.24
CA ALA A 178 8.73 21.48 6.41
C ALA A 178 8.58 21.91 7.87
N LEU A 179 8.54 20.97 8.82
CA LEU A 179 8.46 21.27 10.24
C LEU A 179 9.71 22.04 10.72
N ARG A 180 10.89 21.72 10.17
CA ARG A 180 12.13 22.50 10.40
C ARG A 180 12.03 23.91 9.81
N ALA A 181 11.42 24.06 8.63
CA ALA A 181 11.18 25.37 8.01
C ALA A 181 10.22 26.23 8.86
N VAL A 182 9.14 25.62 9.38
CA VAL A 182 8.18 26.26 10.30
C VAL A 182 8.89 26.77 11.55
N HIS A 183 9.72 25.94 12.17
CA HIS A 183 10.43 26.27 13.40
C HIS A 183 11.48 27.38 13.19
N ASN A 184 12.31 27.25 12.16
CA ASN A 184 13.46 28.13 11.95
C ASN A 184 13.13 29.37 11.10
N GLY A 185 11.99 29.39 10.40
CA GLY A 185 11.61 30.43 9.46
C GLY A 185 12.48 30.51 8.19
N ARG A 186 13.35 29.51 7.95
CA ARG A 186 14.30 29.48 6.83
C ARG A 186 13.66 28.90 5.57
N LEU A 187 14.04 29.46 4.41
CA LEU A 187 13.54 29.04 3.10
C LEU A 187 14.11 27.68 2.65
N LEU A 188 15.41 27.42 2.86
CA LEU A 188 16.06 26.23 2.31
C LEU A 188 15.42 24.90 2.74
N PRO A 189 15.05 24.69 4.02
CA PRO A 189 14.31 23.48 4.40
C PRO A 189 12.92 23.39 3.74
N LEU A 190 12.26 24.52 3.43
CA LEU A 190 10.99 24.49 2.70
C LEU A 190 11.21 24.09 1.23
N VAL A 191 12.26 24.61 0.58
CA VAL A 191 12.64 24.18 -0.78
C VAL A 191 12.99 22.70 -0.79
N GLY A 192 13.77 22.22 0.18
CA GLY A 192 14.05 20.79 0.33
C GLY A 192 12.78 19.95 0.55
N SER A 193 11.82 20.47 1.31
CA SER A 193 10.50 19.84 1.48
C SER A 193 9.78 19.70 0.13
N ALA A 194 9.70 20.79 -0.65
CA ALA A 194 9.11 20.79 -1.98
C ALA A 194 9.78 19.78 -2.92
N VAL A 195 11.12 19.75 -2.95
CA VAL A 195 11.87 18.77 -3.77
C VAL A 195 11.57 17.33 -3.34
N CYS A 196 11.53 17.04 -2.03
CA CYS A 196 11.14 15.72 -1.54
C CYS A 196 9.73 15.32 -2.01
N PHE A 197 8.76 16.23 -1.94
CA PHE A 197 7.40 15.97 -2.41
C PHE A 197 7.30 15.82 -3.93
N GLY A 198 8.14 16.52 -4.70
CA GLY A 198 8.15 16.33 -6.15
C GLY A 198 8.88 15.08 -6.62
N LEU A 199 9.89 14.63 -5.88
CA LEU A 199 10.44 13.28 -6.05
C LEU A 199 9.43 12.21 -5.62
N ALA A 200 8.64 12.44 -4.57
CA ALA A 200 7.54 11.55 -4.18
C ALA A 200 6.49 11.44 -5.30
N PHE A 201 6.22 12.54 -6.01
CA PHE A 201 5.40 12.55 -7.22
C PHE A 201 6.03 11.72 -8.34
N ASN A 202 7.34 11.80 -8.58
CA ASN A 202 8.03 10.91 -9.54
C ASN A 202 8.15 9.44 -9.08
N THR A 203 7.77 9.13 -7.85
CA THR A 203 7.66 7.74 -7.37
C THR A 203 6.24 7.19 -7.57
N LYS A 204 5.20 7.99 -7.29
CA LYS A 204 3.81 7.50 -7.31
C LYS A 204 2.74 8.58 -7.56
N MET A 205 3.05 9.56 -8.41
CA MET A 205 2.17 10.65 -8.86
C MET A 205 1.41 11.32 -7.71
N LEU A 206 0.09 11.53 -7.85
CA LEU A 206 -0.73 12.26 -6.88
C LEU A 206 -0.77 11.61 -5.49
N GLN A 207 -0.46 10.32 -5.35
CA GLN A 207 -0.32 9.72 -4.02
C GLN A 207 0.80 10.40 -3.22
N GLY A 208 1.88 10.82 -3.90
CA GLY A 208 2.97 11.60 -3.29
C GLY A 208 2.54 12.96 -2.78
N TYR A 209 1.40 13.49 -3.23
CA TYR A 209 0.89 14.81 -2.82
C TYR A 209 -0.17 14.75 -1.72
N ILE A 210 -0.60 13.58 -1.26
CA ILE A 210 -1.69 13.48 -0.28
C ILE A 210 -1.41 14.29 0.99
N ALA A 211 -0.18 14.27 1.50
CA ALA A 211 0.20 15.05 2.69
C ALA A 211 0.58 16.51 2.41
N LEU A 212 0.78 16.89 1.15
CA LEU A 212 1.27 18.21 0.78
C LEU A 212 0.32 19.35 1.22
N PRO A 213 -1.03 19.22 1.15
CA PRO A 213 -1.94 20.23 1.68
C PRO A 213 -1.75 20.51 3.17
N ALA A 214 -1.48 19.48 3.99
CA ALA A 214 -1.18 19.67 5.41
C ALA A 214 0.14 20.43 5.62
N VAL A 215 1.16 20.09 4.84
CA VAL A 215 2.46 20.80 4.85
C VAL A 215 2.30 22.27 4.49
N PHE A 216 1.57 22.56 3.41
CA PHE A 216 1.27 23.92 2.96
C PHE A 216 0.54 24.70 4.04
N ALA A 217 -0.55 24.14 4.57
CA ALA A 217 -1.38 24.80 5.58
C ALA A 217 -0.61 25.10 6.87
N VAL A 218 0.18 24.14 7.36
CA VAL A 218 1.00 24.32 8.56
C VAL A 218 2.09 25.36 8.34
N TYR A 219 2.75 25.40 7.19
CA TYR A 219 3.73 26.45 6.90
C TYR A 219 3.08 27.84 6.88
N LEU A 220 1.95 27.97 6.15
CA LEU A 220 1.23 29.23 6.05
C LEU A 220 0.75 29.72 7.43
N TYR A 221 0.23 28.82 8.26
CA TYR A 221 -0.31 29.13 9.59
C TYR A 221 0.79 29.37 10.66
N ALA A 222 1.70 28.41 10.82
CA ALA A 222 2.57 28.32 11.99
C ALA A 222 3.97 28.92 11.80
N ALA A 223 4.43 29.16 10.57
CA ALA A 223 5.79 29.66 10.36
C ALA A 223 6.00 31.04 11.01
N ARG A 224 7.22 31.29 11.49
CA ARG A 224 7.60 32.53 12.17
C ARG A 224 7.59 33.79 11.29
N PRO A 225 8.05 33.77 10.02
CA PRO A 225 8.11 34.97 9.17
C PRO A 225 6.76 35.68 9.02
N LYS A 226 6.74 36.95 8.60
CA LYS A 226 5.48 37.68 8.29
C LYS A 226 4.73 37.01 7.13
N LEU A 227 3.42 37.22 7.03
CA LEU A 227 2.55 36.55 6.04
C LEU A 227 3.07 36.69 4.60
N VAL A 228 3.42 37.91 4.18
CA VAL A 228 3.98 38.17 2.84
C VAL A 228 5.21 37.30 2.57
N LYS A 229 6.13 37.20 3.54
CA LYS A 229 7.33 36.35 3.39
C LYS A 229 6.99 34.87 3.33
N ARG A 230 5.94 34.42 4.05
CA ARG A 230 5.48 33.02 3.93
C ARG A 230 4.93 32.74 2.54
N VAL A 231 4.13 33.64 1.99
CA VAL A 231 3.59 33.53 0.63
C VAL A 231 4.73 33.49 -0.39
N VAL A 232 5.70 34.41 -0.31
CA VAL A 232 6.88 34.40 -1.18
C VAL A 232 7.67 33.08 -1.05
N ASN A 233 7.90 32.62 0.17
CA ASN A 233 8.61 31.35 0.38
C ASN A 233 7.83 30.16 -0.20
N LEU A 234 6.50 30.15 -0.08
CA LEU A 234 5.61 29.15 -0.67
C LEU A 234 5.61 29.21 -2.20
N LEU A 235 5.69 30.41 -2.80
CA LEU A 235 5.83 30.55 -4.26
C LEU A 235 7.16 29.95 -4.75
N VAL A 236 8.27 30.28 -4.08
CA VAL A 236 9.59 29.69 -4.41
C VAL A 236 9.58 28.18 -4.23
N ALA A 237 8.98 27.68 -3.14
CA ALA A 237 8.81 26.26 -2.92
C ALA A 237 7.87 25.62 -3.97
N GLY A 238 6.84 26.33 -4.43
CA GLY A 238 5.95 25.90 -5.50
C GLY A 238 6.67 25.73 -6.83
N VAL A 239 7.58 26.65 -7.18
CA VAL A 239 8.45 26.49 -8.36
C VAL A 239 9.35 25.27 -8.21
N ALA A 240 10.01 25.11 -7.05
CA ALA A 240 10.87 23.96 -6.79
C ALA A 240 10.09 22.63 -6.88
N LEU A 241 8.89 22.58 -6.30
CA LEU A 241 7.98 21.45 -6.38
C LEU A 241 7.67 21.13 -7.85
N ALA A 242 7.18 22.10 -8.61
CA ALA A 242 6.79 21.91 -10.01
C ALA A 242 7.97 21.38 -10.85
N VAL A 243 9.16 21.97 -10.73
CA VAL A 243 10.36 21.51 -11.44
C VAL A 243 10.70 20.08 -11.04
N SER A 244 10.75 19.78 -9.75
CA SER A 244 11.09 18.44 -9.27
C SER A 244 10.02 17.39 -9.58
N SER A 245 8.77 17.77 -9.82
CA SER A 245 7.67 16.87 -10.12
C SER A 245 7.51 16.58 -11.60
N PHE A 246 7.61 17.60 -12.44
CA PHE A 246 7.21 17.50 -13.84
C PHE A 246 8.36 17.35 -14.82
N TRP A 247 9.62 17.33 -14.36
CA TRP A 247 10.79 17.20 -15.24
C TRP A 247 10.72 15.92 -16.11
N TRP A 248 10.31 14.79 -15.55
CA TRP A 248 10.25 13.52 -16.29
C TRP A 248 9.14 13.55 -17.35
N ALA A 249 7.93 13.99 -16.96
CA ALA A 249 6.82 14.13 -17.90
C ALA A 249 7.13 15.12 -19.03
N ALA A 250 7.81 16.23 -18.71
CA ALA A 250 8.30 17.18 -19.70
C ALA A 250 9.33 16.53 -20.64
N ALA A 251 10.31 15.81 -20.10
CA ALA A 251 11.31 15.11 -20.91
C ALA A 251 10.66 14.05 -21.82
N VAL A 252 9.72 13.24 -21.31
CA VAL A 252 8.97 12.27 -22.12
C VAL A 252 8.19 12.95 -23.25
N SER A 253 7.59 14.12 -22.98
CA SER A 253 6.84 14.89 -23.98
C SER A 253 7.72 15.48 -25.09
N LEU A 254 9.01 15.69 -24.80
CA LEU A 254 9.99 16.22 -25.76
C LEU A 254 10.60 15.12 -26.64
N VAL A 255 10.47 13.84 -26.28
CA VAL A 255 10.92 12.72 -27.12
C VAL A 255 9.85 12.40 -28.16
N PRO A 256 10.19 12.27 -29.46
CA PRO A 256 9.24 11.87 -30.49
C PRO A 256 8.51 10.57 -30.15
N ALA A 257 7.25 10.46 -30.56
CA ALA A 257 6.40 9.29 -30.26
C ALA A 257 7.02 7.97 -30.75
N ASP A 258 7.65 7.97 -31.93
CA ASP A 258 8.30 6.79 -32.51
C ASP A 258 9.58 6.38 -31.76
N ASP A 259 10.15 7.30 -30.98
CA ASP A 259 11.39 7.11 -30.23
C ASP A 259 11.15 6.85 -28.73
N ARG A 260 9.91 6.86 -28.24
CA ARG A 260 9.60 6.59 -26.82
C ARG A 260 8.67 5.39 -26.69
N PRO A 261 8.68 4.71 -25.53
CA PRO A 261 7.72 3.63 -25.29
C PRO A 261 6.32 4.22 -25.11
N TYR A 262 5.29 3.38 -25.29
CA TYR A 262 3.95 3.71 -24.84
C TYR A 262 3.93 3.82 -23.31
N ILE A 263 3.42 4.92 -22.76
CA ILE A 263 3.34 5.09 -21.31
C ILE A 263 2.18 4.27 -20.76
N GLY A 264 2.49 3.24 -19.98
CA GLY A 264 1.50 2.35 -19.40
C GLY A 264 0.56 3.06 -18.40
N GLY A 265 -0.69 2.61 -18.34
CA GLY A 265 -1.75 3.26 -17.57
C GLY A 265 -2.23 4.58 -18.20
N SER A 266 -2.13 4.69 -19.52
CA SER A 266 -2.68 5.82 -20.28
C SER A 266 -3.46 5.32 -21.50
N THR A 267 -4.37 6.16 -21.97
CA THR A 267 -5.22 5.90 -23.14
C THR A 267 -4.57 6.37 -24.44
N ASP A 268 -3.67 7.35 -24.37
CA ASP A 268 -3.01 8.00 -25.50
C ASP A 268 -1.49 7.79 -25.53
N GLY A 269 -0.93 7.03 -24.59
CA GLY A 269 0.51 6.81 -24.47
C GLY A 269 1.28 7.99 -23.92
N SER A 270 0.63 9.00 -23.32
CA SER A 270 1.29 10.18 -22.75
C SER A 270 1.48 10.09 -21.23
N ALA A 271 2.55 10.71 -20.74
CA ALA A 271 2.80 10.84 -19.30
C ALA A 271 1.75 11.71 -18.60
N TRP A 272 1.15 12.67 -19.32
CA TRP A 272 0.14 13.57 -18.77
C TRP A 272 -1.18 12.85 -18.52
N ASP A 273 -1.63 12.00 -19.44
CA ASP A 273 -2.82 11.19 -19.25
C ASP A 273 -2.64 10.20 -18.08
N LEU A 274 -1.46 9.60 -17.92
CA LEU A 274 -1.13 8.80 -16.73
C LEU A 274 -1.27 9.62 -15.43
N ILE A 275 -0.78 10.87 -15.42
CA ILE A 275 -0.82 11.77 -14.25
C ILE A 275 -2.26 12.14 -13.88
N THR A 276 -3.06 12.57 -14.86
CA THR A 276 -4.40 13.12 -14.61
C THR A 276 -5.48 12.05 -14.53
N GLY A 277 -5.38 11.03 -15.38
CA GLY A 277 -6.30 9.90 -15.49
C GLY A 277 -5.99 8.82 -14.47
N TYR A 278 -5.31 7.76 -14.90
CA TYR A 278 -5.17 6.50 -14.16
C TYR A 278 -4.57 6.65 -12.75
N ASN A 279 -3.47 7.40 -12.60
CA ASN A 279 -2.86 7.66 -11.28
C ASN A 279 -3.38 8.94 -10.60
N GLY A 280 -4.31 9.64 -11.25
CA GLY A 280 -4.92 10.86 -10.77
C GLY A 280 -6.36 10.65 -10.32
N LEU A 281 -7.29 11.23 -11.09
CA LEU A 281 -8.73 11.20 -10.80
C LEU A 281 -9.27 9.77 -10.77
N GLY A 282 -8.75 8.89 -11.62
CA GLY A 282 -9.18 7.49 -11.69
C GLY A 282 -9.06 6.77 -10.35
N ARG A 283 -8.01 7.06 -9.56
CA ARG A 283 -7.80 6.46 -8.21
C ARG A 283 -8.88 6.84 -7.22
N ILE A 284 -9.39 8.07 -7.30
CA ILE A 284 -10.33 8.62 -6.32
C ILE A 284 -11.77 8.36 -6.75
N LEU A 285 -12.10 8.65 -8.01
CA LEU A 285 -13.46 8.64 -8.55
C LEU A 285 -13.83 7.34 -9.27
N GLY A 286 -12.89 6.40 -9.39
CA GLY A 286 -13.01 5.28 -10.32
C GLY A 286 -12.83 5.72 -11.78
N GLY A 287 -12.87 4.77 -12.71
CA GLY A 287 -12.71 5.03 -14.14
C GLY A 287 -12.25 3.81 -14.93
N GLU A 288 -12.27 3.91 -16.26
CA GLU A 288 -11.74 2.87 -17.17
C GLU A 288 -10.30 2.50 -16.80
N GLY A 289 -10.00 1.21 -16.83
CA GLY A 289 -8.71 0.66 -16.39
C GLY A 289 -8.48 0.67 -14.87
N ASN A 290 -9.21 1.48 -14.10
CA ASN A 290 -9.08 1.55 -12.65
C ASN A 290 -10.24 0.88 -11.87
N GLY A 291 -11.10 0.14 -12.57
CA GLY A 291 -12.03 -0.80 -11.98
C GLY A 291 -11.27 -1.96 -11.33
N GLY A 292 -11.31 -2.05 -10.01
CA GLY A 292 -10.83 -3.25 -9.31
C GLY A 292 -11.57 -4.47 -9.87
N GLY A 293 -10.85 -5.55 -10.18
CA GLY A 293 -11.42 -6.76 -10.75
C GLY A 293 -12.68 -7.21 -9.99
N GLY A 294 -13.77 -7.41 -10.73
CA GLY A 294 -15.11 -7.70 -10.20
C GLY A 294 -16.01 -6.46 -10.21
N GLY A 295 -17.05 -6.51 -11.05
CA GLY A 295 -17.91 -5.36 -11.37
C GLY A 295 -18.46 -4.59 -10.17
N GLY A 296 -18.57 -3.27 -10.34
CA GLY A 296 -19.37 -2.38 -9.50
C GLY A 296 -18.83 -2.15 -8.08
N GLY A 297 -18.06 -1.07 -7.90
CA GLY A 297 -17.83 -0.45 -6.59
C GLY A 297 -16.59 -0.94 -5.83
N GLY A 298 -15.38 -0.56 -6.29
CA GLY A 298 -14.16 -0.38 -5.49
C GLY A 298 -13.76 -1.45 -4.46
N GLY A 299 -14.23 -2.70 -4.60
CA GLY A 299 -14.26 -3.67 -3.51
C GLY A 299 -13.22 -4.79 -3.51
N GLY A 300 -12.48 -5.00 -4.61
CA GLY A 300 -11.71 -6.25 -4.83
C GLY A 300 -10.58 -6.53 -3.82
N PHE A 301 -9.68 -5.55 -3.60
CA PHE A 301 -8.46 -5.76 -2.79
C PHE A 301 -8.51 -5.16 -1.39
N SER A 302 -9.48 -4.28 -1.10
CA SER A 302 -9.51 -3.47 0.12
C SER A 302 -10.91 -3.28 0.69
N GLY A 303 -11.92 -3.92 0.09
CA GLY A 303 -13.32 -3.79 0.47
C GLY A 303 -13.94 -2.46 0.04
N THR A 304 -15.25 -2.35 0.25
CA THR A 304 -16.07 -1.22 -0.20
C THR A 304 -15.56 0.13 0.30
N ALA A 305 -15.67 1.15 -0.55
CA ALA A 305 -15.36 2.54 -0.19
C ALA A 305 -16.24 3.04 0.94
N GLY A 306 -15.65 3.81 1.85
CA GLY A 306 -16.35 4.45 2.95
C GLY A 306 -15.46 4.68 4.16
N LEU A 307 -15.94 5.52 5.07
CA LEU A 307 -15.20 5.89 6.29
C LEU A 307 -14.80 4.67 7.13
N GLY A 308 -15.55 3.55 7.07
CA GLY A 308 -15.21 2.32 7.80
C GLY A 308 -14.17 1.43 7.14
N ARG A 309 -13.72 1.72 5.90
CA ARG A 309 -12.90 0.80 5.09
C ARG A 309 -11.62 0.36 5.80
N LEU A 310 -10.90 1.27 6.45
CA LEU A 310 -9.65 0.91 7.14
C LEU A 310 -9.87 -0.01 8.35
N PHE A 311 -11.10 -0.15 8.83
CA PHE A 311 -11.48 -0.99 9.96
C PHE A 311 -12.15 -2.31 9.53
N ASN A 312 -12.27 -2.58 8.23
CA ASN A 312 -12.86 -3.81 7.71
C ASN A 312 -11.93 -5.02 7.93
N ASP A 313 -12.36 -6.19 7.48
CA ASP A 313 -11.61 -7.44 7.70
C ASP A 313 -10.28 -7.48 6.94
N ILE A 314 -10.18 -6.79 5.80
CA ILE A 314 -8.99 -6.80 4.93
C ILE A 314 -7.92 -5.82 5.43
N LEU A 315 -8.29 -4.55 5.65
CA LEU A 315 -7.34 -3.48 6.02
C LEU A 315 -7.14 -3.36 7.53
N GLY A 316 -8.09 -3.85 8.33
CA GLY A 316 -8.06 -3.72 9.79
C GLY A 316 -6.75 -4.22 10.40
N GLY A 317 -6.37 -5.45 10.05
CA GLY A 317 -5.12 -6.07 10.50
C GLY A 317 -3.85 -5.45 9.91
N GLN A 318 -3.96 -4.62 8.87
CA GLN A 318 -2.80 -4.05 8.17
C GLN A 318 -2.32 -2.74 8.81
N ILE A 319 -3.24 -1.84 9.18
CA ILE A 319 -2.89 -0.47 9.61
C ILE A 319 -3.70 0.06 10.79
N SER A 320 -4.88 -0.48 11.08
CA SER A 320 -5.86 0.22 11.94
C SER A 320 -5.60 0.14 13.44
N TRP A 321 -4.71 -0.77 13.87
CA TRP A 321 -4.44 -1.11 15.28
C TRP A 321 -4.35 0.10 16.22
N LEU A 322 -3.64 1.15 15.79
CA LEU A 322 -3.35 2.33 16.62
C LEU A 322 -4.05 3.60 16.13
N ILE A 323 -4.88 3.53 15.08
CA ILE A 323 -5.65 4.68 14.59
C ILE A 323 -6.55 5.26 15.68
N PRO A 324 -7.32 4.47 16.46
CA PRO A 324 -8.17 5.01 17.53
C PRO A 324 -7.37 5.81 18.56
N PHE A 325 -6.23 5.29 19.01
CA PHE A 325 -5.36 5.98 19.96
C PHE A 325 -4.73 7.23 19.35
N ALA A 326 -4.28 7.16 18.09
CA ALA A 326 -3.71 8.31 17.38
C ALA A 326 -4.71 9.47 17.30
N ALA A 327 -5.99 9.18 17.02
CA ALA A 327 -7.05 10.18 16.98
C ALA A 327 -7.28 10.83 18.36
N ILE A 328 -7.42 10.02 19.42
CA ILE A 328 -7.59 10.52 20.80
C ILE A 328 -6.38 11.35 21.23
N ALA A 329 -5.16 10.88 20.93
CA ALA A 329 -3.92 11.57 21.25
C ALA A 329 -3.74 12.87 20.48
N CYS A 330 -4.16 12.91 19.21
CA CYS A 330 -4.14 14.11 18.38
C CYS A 330 -5.10 15.18 18.93
N VAL A 331 -6.38 14.82 19.11
CA VAL A 331 -7.41 15.74 19.63
C VAL A 331 -7.06 16.21 21.03
N GLY A 332 -6.73 15.28 21.93
CA GLY A 332 -6.32 15.62 23.29
C GLY A 332 -5.07 16.49 23.33
N GLY A 333 -4.07 16.21 22.48
CA GLY A 333 -2.88 17.04 22.34
C GLY A 333 -3.19 18.46 21.86
N LEU A 334 -4.09 18.63 20.89
CA LEU A 334 -4.50 19.94 20.36
C LEU A 334 -5.27 20.74 21.43
N VAL A 335 -6.17 20.08 22.17
CA VAL A 335 -6.89 20.71 23.30
C VAL A 335 -5.92 21.12 24.41
N LEU A 336 -4.93 20.27 24.74
CA LEU A 336 -3.88 20.58 25.72
C LEU A 336 -2.97 21.73 25.27
N CYS A 337 -2.80 21.94 23.96
CA CYS A 337 -2.09 23.13 23.45
C CYS A 337 -2.88 24.43 23.71
N GLY A 338 -4.19 24.36 23.97
CA GLY A 338 -5.01 25.48 24.45
C GLY A 338 -4.77 26.82 23.73
N ARG A 339 -4.28 27.82 24.48
CA ARG A 339 -3.96 29.17 23.96
C ARG A 339 -2.50 29.35 23.54
N ALA A 340 -1.73 28.26 23.36
CA ALA A 340 -0.38 28.35 22.83
C ALA A 340 -0.35 29.17 21.53
N PRO A 341 0.69 29.98 21.29
CA PRO A 341 0.76 30.78 20.08
C PRO A 341 0.76 29.88 18.85
N ARG A 342 0.28 30.38 17.70
CA ARG A 342 0.30 29.64 16.43
C ARG A 342 1.70 29.14 16.03
N THR A 343 2.76 29.78 16.52
CA THR A 343 4.17 29.43 16.28
C THR A 343 4.72 28.38 17.24
N ASP A 344 3.90 27.88 18.17
CA ASP A 344 4.27 26.78 19.05
C ASP A 344 4.56 25.52 18.22
N LEU A 345 5.72 24.91 18.47
CA LEU A 345 6.20 23.79 17.69
C LEU A 345 5.37 22.52 17.95
N THR A 346 4.87 22.34 19.17
CA THR A 346 4.04 21.18 19.53
C THR A 346 2.72 21.22 18.79
N ARG A 347 2.05 22.38 18.78
CA ARG A 347 0.85 22.62 17.98
C ARG A 347 1.11 22.39 16.49
N ALA A 348 2.17 22.98 15.95
CA ALA A 348 2.51 22.82 14.53
C ALA A 348 2.75 21.35 14.16
N ALA A 349 3.42 20.59 15.03
CA ALA A 349 3.67 19.17 14.81
C ALA A 349 2.38 18.33 14.89
N LEU A 350 1.48 18.61 15.84
CA LEU A 350 0.16 17.96 15.91
C LEU A 350 -0.68 18.26 14.67
N LEU A 351 -0.71 19.50 14.19
CA LEU A 351 -1.42 19.86 12.97
C LEU A 351 -0.81 19.18 11.73
N LEU A 352 0.52 19.09 11.66
CA LEU A 352 1.20 18.45 10.54
C LEU A 352 0.94 16.95 10.49
N TRP A 353 1.22 16.23 11.58
CA TRP A 353 1.04 14.77 11.63
C TRP A 353 -0.44 14.37 11.69
N GLY A 354 -1.29 15.20 12.31
CA GLY A 354 -2.75 15.08 12.32
C GLY A 354 -3.33 15.26 10.92
N GLY A 355 -2.98 16.34 10.23
CA GLY A 355 -3.39 16.60 8.85
C GLY A 355 -2.86 15.55 7.88
N TRP A 356 -1.60 15.13 8.04
CA TRP A 356 -1.01 14.00 7.31
C TRP A 356 -1.87 12.73 7.44
N THR A 357 -2.20 12.36 8.68
CA THR A 357 -2.93 11.12 8.96
C THR A 357 -4.36 11.22 8.45
N ALA A 358 -5.03 12.35 8.67
CA ALA A 358 -6.40 12.59 8.23
C ALA A 358 -6.53 12.56 6.70
N LEU A 359 -5.63 13.23 5.97
CA LEU A 359 -5.68 13.27 4.50
C LEU A 359 -5.47 11.88 3.91
N HIS A 360 -4.45 11.14 4.34
CA HIS A 360 -4.26 9.75 3.89
C HIS A 360 -5.43 8.85 4.27
N TYR A 361 -5.98 9.01 5.48
CA TYR A 361 -7.12 8.22 5.92
C TYR A 361 -8.31 8.44 5.00
N LEU A 362 -8.67 9.70 4.76
CA LEU A 362 -9.82 10.05 3.92
C LEU A 362 -9.61 9.60 2.48
N THR A 363 -8.43 9.83 1.89
CA THR A 363 -8.15 9.39 0.53
C THR A 363 -8.26 7.87 0.39
N PHE A 364 -7.66 7.09 1.29
CA PHE A 364 -7.71 5.63 1.20
C PHE A 364 -9.05 5.03 1.59
N ALA A 365 -9.78 5.67 2.51
CA ALA A 365 -11.13 5.27 2.89
C ALA A 365 -12.12 5.47 1.73
N MET A 366 -12.02 6.61 1.03
CA MET A 366 -13.01 7.05 0.05
C MET A 366 -12.67 6.72 -1.40
N ALA A 367 -11.44 6.28 -1.71
CA ALA A 367 -11.04 5.96 -3.08
C ALA A 367 -11.94 4.88 -3.72
N GLU A 368 -12.63 5.20 -4.81
CA GLU A 368 -13.52 4.27 -5.51
C GLU A 368 -12.79 3.40 -6.54
N GLY A 369 -11.59 3.82 -6.93
CA GLY A 369 -10.71 3.09 -7.83
C GLY A 369 -9.90 1.96 -7.19
N THR A 370 -8.98 1.35 -7.95
CA THR A 370 -8.11 0.29 -7.45
C THR A 370 -7.29 0.74 -6.23
N MET A 371 -7.64 0.18 -5.07
CA MET A 371 -7.00 0.44 -3.78
C MET A 371 -6.42 -0.87 -3.24
N HIS A 372 -5.10 -0.93 -3.14
CA HIS A 372 -4.38 -2.05 -2.54
C HIS A 372 -4.10 -1.79 -1.05
N PRO A 373 -4.14 -2.83 -0.19
CA PRO A 373 -3.81 -2.72 1.23
C PRO A 373 -2.50 -2.02 1.53
N TYR A 374 -1.45 -2.26 0.73
CA TYR A 374 -0.14 -1.69 0.98
C TYR A 374 -0.05 -0.17 0.84
N TYR A 375 -1.01 0.49 0.19
CA TYR A 375 -1.06 1.95 0.13
C TYR A 375 -1.15 2.57 1.53
N THR A 376 -1.77 1.85 2.46
CA THR A 376 -1.98 2.32 3.84
C THR A 376 -0.69 2.49 4.63
N THR A 377 0.46 1.97 4.18
CA THR A 377 1.77 2.24 4.80
C THR A 377 2.07 3.74 4.92
N ALA A 378 1.55 4.57 4.00
CA ALA A 378 1.72 6.02 4.05
C ALA A 378 1.08 6.69 5.29
N LEU A 379 0.14 6.01 5.98
CA LEU A 379 -0.40 6.46 7.27
C LEU A 379 0.56 6.25 8.44
N ALA A 380 1.45 5.25 8.35
CA ALA A 380 2.23 4.76 9.48
C ALA A 380 3.11 5.84 10.14
N PRO A 381 3.80 6.76 9.41
CA PRO A 381 4.56 7.84 10.03
C PRO A 381 3.70 8.77 10.92
N GLY A 382 2.50 9.12 10.43
CA GLY A 382 1.57 9.98 11.15
C GLY A 382 0.99 9.30 12.40
N ILE A 383 0.58 8.04 12.28
CA ILE A 383 0.12 7.22 13.41
C ILE A 383 1.23 7.12 14.47
N ALA A 384 2.45 6.76 14.07
CA ALA A 384 3.60 6.64 14.96
C ALA A 384 3.89 7.96 15.71
N ALA A 385 3.87 9.09 15.02
CA ALA A 385 4.12 10.41 15.62
C ALA A 385 3.00 10.81 16.60
N LEU A 386 1.73 10.57 16.27
CA LEU A 386 0.58 10.95 17.10
C LEU A 386 0.44 10.07 18.34
N CYS A 387 0.55 8.74 18.18
CA CYS A 387 0.49 7.80 19.31
C CYS A 387 1.58 8.06 20.34
N SER A 388 2.78 8.43 19.89
CA SER A 388 3.90 8.68 20.78
C SER A 388 3.91 10.11 21.34
N GLY A 389 3.89 11.13 20.47
CA GLY A 389 3.96 12.53 20.86
C GLY A 389 2.73 12.98 21.63
N GLY A 390 1.54 12.77 21.05
CA GLY A 390 0.26 13.03 21.70
C GLY A 390 0.06 12.13 22.93
N GLY A 391 0.47 10.85 22.87
CA GLY A 391 0.43 9.94 24.01
C GLY A 391 1.26 10.43 25.21
N VAL A 392 2.45 10.97 24.98
CA VAL A 392 3.27 11.57 26.06
C VAL A 392 2.62 12.85 26.61
N MET A 393 1.92 13.64 25.79
CA MET A 393 1.15 14.78 26.27
C MET A 393 0.00 14.32 27.17
N LEU A 394 -0.76 13.30 26.75
CA LEU A 394 -1.82 12.70 27.56
C LEU A 394 -1.27 12.10 28.87
N LEU A 395 -0.10 11.46 28.85
CA LEU A 395 0.55 10.95 30.06
C LEU A 395 0.96 12.07 31.02
N ARG A 396 1.47 13.19 30.51
CA ARG A 396 1.79 14.36 31.34
C ARG A 396 0.52 14.96 31.95
N ALA A 397 -0.55 15.11 31.16
CA ALA A 397 -1.83 15.63 31.63
C ALA A 397 -2.47 14.70 32.68
N PHE A 398 -2.48 13.39 32.44
CA PHE A 398 -2.93 12.37 33.38
C PHE A 398 -2.28 12.51 34.77
N ARG A 399 -0.97 12.80 34.79
CA ARG A 399 -0.19 12.97 36.04
C ARG A 399 -0.45 14.28 36.77
N THR A 400 -0.84 15.33 36.06
CA THR A 400 -0.81 16.70 36.60
C THR A 400 -2.19 17.33 36.75
N ASP A 401 -3.19 16.87 35.99
CA ASP A 401 -4.54 17.43 35.99
C ASP A 401 -5.57 16.33 36.25
N LYS A 402 -6.49 16.56 37.20
CA LYS A 402 -7.58 15.61 37.52
C LYS A 402 -8.59 15.51 36.38
N ARG A 403 -8.80 16.57 35.58
CA ARG A 403 -9.73 16.58 34.45
C ARG A 403 -9.31 15.61 33.35
N TRP A 404 -8.01 15.34 33.23
CA TRP A 404 -7.42 14.46 32.22
C TRP A 404 -7.14 13.04 32.73
N ALA A 405 -7.56 12.72 33.96
CA ALA A 405 -7.24 11.44 34.60
C ALA A 405 -7.79 10.22 33.84
N TRP A 406 -8.82 10.38 33.02
CA TRP A 406 -9.48 9.27 32.33
C TRP A 406 -9.11 9.14 30.84
N VAL A 407 -8.58 10.19 30.20
CA VAL A 407 -8.39 10.21 28.74
C VAL A 407 -7.35 9.18 28.30
N LEU A 408 -6.20 9.10 29.00
CA LEU A 408 -5.18 8.10 28.70
C LEU A 408 -5.67 6.66 28.97
N PRO A 409 -6.22 6.33 30.16
CA PRO A 409 -6.84 5.02 30.40
C PRO A 409 -7.89 4.62 29.37
N ALA A 410 -8.80 5.53 29.00
CA ALA A 410 -9.84 5.27 28.01
C ALA A 410 -9.25 5.00 26.62
N GLY A 411 -8.27 5.79 26.18
CA GLY A 411 -7.58 5.54 24.91
C GLY A 411 -6.89 4.18 24.87
N LEU A 412 -6.24 3.76 25.97
CA LEU A 412 -5.62 2.44 26.10
C LEU A 412 -6.66 1.31 26.08
N ALA A 413 -7.81 1.50 26.75
CA ALA A 413 -8.91 0.53 26.75
C ALA A 413 -9.48 0.34 25.34
N VAL A 414 -9.76 1.44 24.63
CA VAL A 414 -10.23 1.40 23.22
C VAL A 414 -9.21 0.66 22.33
N THR A 415 -7.92 0.90 22.53
CA THR A 415 -6.85 0.23 21.78
C THR A 415 -6.85 -1.28 22.04
N ALA A 416 -6.99 -1.71 23.29
CA ALA A 416 -7.04 -3.13 23.63
C ALA A 416 -8.30 -3.82 23.08
N VAL A 417 -9.47 -3.18 23.22
CA VAL A 417 -10.72 -3.70 22.63
C VAL A 417 -10.55 -3.87 21.13
N TRP A 418 -9.99 -2.87 20.44
CA TRP A 418 -9.77 -2.95 19.00
C TRP A 418 -8.76 -4.04 18.61
N ALA A 419 -7.65 -4.17 19.34
CA ALA A 419 -6.68 -5.24 19.13
C ALA A 419 -7.31 -6.63 19.30
N VAL A 420 -8.17 -6.81 20.32
CA VAL A 420 -8.92 -8.05 20.52
C VAL A 420 -9.86 -8.33 19.35
N VAL A 421 -10.60 -7.32 18.86
CA VAL A 421 -11.47 -7.47 17.69
C VAL A 421 -10.68 -7.95 16.47
N LEU A 422 -9.55 -7.30 16.15
CA LEU A 422 -8.71 -7.67 15.03
C LEU A 422 -8.15 -9.09 15.15
N LEU A 423 -7.65 -9.47 16.33
CA LEU A 423 -7.13 -10.82 16.55
C LEU A 423 -8.22 -11.89 16.52
N ARG A 424 -9.45 -11.57 16.96
CA ARG A 424 -10.57 -12.52 16.91
C ARG A 424 -11.11 -12.74 15.50
N ARG A 425 -10.89 -11.82 14.55
CA ARG A 425 -11.19 -12.03 13.12
C ARG A 425 -10.29 -13.09 12.50
N ALA A 426 -9.08 -13.25 13.03
CA ALA A 426 -8.11 -14.27 12.62
C ALA A 426 -8.35 -15.61 13.34
N SER A 427 -9.48 -16.26 13.06
CA SER A 427 -9.87 -17.51 13.73
C SER A 427 -8.78 -18.59 13.62
N GLY A 428 -8.39 -19.18 14.74
CA GLY A 428 -7.38 -20.26 14.78
C GLY A 428 -5.92 -19.79 14.74
N TRP A 429 -5.65 -18.50 14.49
CA TRP A 429 -4.28 -17.98 14.44
C TRP A 429 -3.90 -17.28 15.76
N ASN A 430 -2.83 -17.74 16.42
CA ASN A 430 -2.33 -17.17 17.69
C ASN A 430 -3.44 -16.87 18.72
N THR A 431 -4.33 -17.82 18.97
CA THR A 431 -5.54 -17.63 19.80
C THR A 431 -5.26 -17.22 21.26
N TRP A 432 -4.04 -17.48 21.76
CA TRP A 432 -3.58 -17.06 23.09
C TRP A 432 -3.24 -15.56 23.18
N LEU A 433 -3.05 -14.87 22.05
CA LEU A 433 -2.53 -13.51 22.02
C LEU A 433 -3.58 -12.46 22.44
N TRP A 434 -4.82 -12.59 21.97
CA TRP A 434 -5.88 -11.65 22.33
C TRP A 434 -6.21 -11.64 23.84
N PRO A 435 -6.31 -12.78 24.58
CA PRO A 435 -6.55 -12.73 26.01
C PRO A 435 -5.31 -12.19 26.75
N ALA A 436 -4.10 -12.50 26.30
CA ALA A 436 -2.88 -11.97 26.88
C ALA A 436 -2.82 -10.42 26.78
N ILE A 437 -3.12 -9.85 25.62
CA ILE A 437 -3.19 -8.39 25.42
C ILE A 437 -4.26 -7.78 26.32
N ALA A 438 -5.44 -8.39 26.40
CA ALA A 438 -6.53 -7.89 27.24
C ALA A 438 -6.13 -7.85 28.73
N VAL A 439 -5.50 -8.92 29.24
CA VAL A 439 -5.03 -8.99 30.63
C VAL A 439 -3.93 -7.98 30.88
N VAL A 440 -2.88 -7.94 30.06
CA VAL A 440 -1.75 -7.03 30.26
C VAL A 440 -2.18 -5.57 30.17
N MET A 441 -3.05 -5.20 29.23
CA MET A 441 -3.57 -3.83 29.15
C MET A 441 -4.44 -3.48 30.34
N THR A 442 -5.29 -4.41 30.81
CA THR A 442 -6.12 -4.20 32.00
C THR A 442 -5.24 -3.94 33.23
N LEU A 443 -4.21 -4.76 33.45
CA LEU A 443 -3.25 -4.57 34.54
C LEU A 443 -2.48 -3.26 34.41
N ALA A 444 -2.10 -2.86 33.19
CA ALA A 444 -1.46 -1.58 32.93
C ALA A 444 -2.38 -0.41 33.32
N ILE A 445 -3.65 -0.44 32.89
CA ILE A 445 -4.65 0.59 33.23
C ILE A 445 -4.89 0.63 34.74
N LEU A 446 -5.09 -0.52 35.40
CA LEU A 446 -5.26 -0.59 36.84
C LEU A 446 -4.05 -0.01 37.58
N GLY A 447 -2.83 -0.33 37.15
CA GLY A 447 -1.61 0.23 37.72
C GLY A 447 -1.50 1.76 37.55
N LEU A 448 -1.96 2.32 36.41
CA LEU A 448 -2.09 3.77 36.23
C LEU A 448 -3.09 4.37 37.22
N LEU A 449 -4.28 3.79 37.35
CA LEU A 449 -5.33 4.28 38.24
C LEU A 449 -4.92 4.18 39.72
N VAL A 450 -4.24 3.10 40.12
CA VAL A 450 -3.67 2.94 41.47
C VAL A 450 -2.58 3.98 41.73
N PHE A 451 -1.68 4.23 40.75
CA PHE A 451 -0.70 5.32 40.85
C PHE A 451 -1.39 6.67 41.07
N ARG A 452 -2.54 6.89 40.44
CA ARG A 452 -3.27 8.17 40.54
C ARG A 452 -4.03 8.37 41.85
N SER A 453 -4.46 7.28 42.48
CA SER A 453 -5.24 7.27 43.74
C SER A 453 -4.34 7.27 44.99
N ALA A 454 -3.15 6.69 44.92
CA ALA A 454 -2.24 6.59 46.06
C ALA A 454 -1.57 7.93 46.41
N SER A 455 -1.46 8.24 47.71
CA SER A 455 -0.85 9.46 48.26
C SER A 455 0.70 9.50 48.21
N GLY A 456 1.35 8.59 47.47
CA GLY A 456 2.81 8.47 47.41
C GLY A 456 3.35 8.30 45.98
N THR A 457 4.57 8.80 45.75
CA THR A 457 5.23 8.82 44.43
C THR A 457 5.70 7.42 44.00
N ARG A 458 4.79 6.59 43.48
CA ARG A 458 5.09 5.23 42.97
C ARG A 458 5.63 5.26 41.53
N VAL A 459 6.76 5.93 41.29
CA VAL A 459 7.35 6.11 39.94
C VAL A 459 7.61 4.78 39.24
N ARG A 460 8.04 3.75 39.99
CA ARG A 460 8.26 2.39 39.44
C ARG A 460 6.96 1.76 38.90
N LEU A 461 5.86 1.93 39.62
CA LEU A 461 4.55 1.43 39.17
C LEU A 461 4.10 2.15 37.90
N LEU A 462 4.20 3.49 37.87
CA LEU A 462 3.90 4.27 36.66
C LEU A 462 4.73 3.81 35.46
N ALA A 463 6.04 3.64 35.64
CA ALA A 463 6.93 3.19 34.59
C ALA A 463 6.56 1.78 34.10
N ALA A 464 6.34 0.84 35.02
CA ALA A 464 5.92 -0.52 34.68
C ALA A 464 4.58 -0.54 33.93
N SER A 465 3.58 0.24 34.38
CA SER A 465 2.29 0.36 33.71
C SER A 465 2.39 0.95 32.30
N VAL A 466 3.21 2.00 32.11
CA VAL A 466 3.42 2.59 30.78
C VAL A 466 4.13 1.60 29.85
N VAL A 467 5.15 0.90 30.33
CA VAL A 467 5.84 -0.14 29.54
C VAL A 467 4.89 -1.27 29.17
N ALA A 468 4.12 -1.78 30.14
CA ALA A 468 3.13 -2.83 29.90
C ALA A 468 2.07 -2.40 28.88
N ALA A 469 1.58 -1.15 28.96
CA ALA A 469 0.63 -0.61 27.99
C ALA A 469 1.23 -0.52 26.57
N VAL A 470 2.48 -0.05 26.44
CA VAL A 470 3.17 0.01 25.14
C VAL A 470 3.37 -1.40 24.57
N VAL A 471 3.83 -2.36 25.38
CA VAL A 471 4.03 -3.76 24.97
C VAL A 471 2.70 -4.37 24.50
N ALA A 472 1.62 -4.25 25.29
CA ALA A 472 0.31 -4.76 24.91
C ALA A 472 -0.24 -4.11 23.64
N ALA A 473 -0.04 -2.81 23.45
CA ALA A 473 -0.51 -2.07 22.27
C ALA A 473 0.20 -2.50 20.98
N VAL A 474 1.50 -2.86 21.04
CA VAL A 474 2.27 -3.28 19.85
C VAL A 474 2.35 -4.79 19.66
N ALA A 475 1.90 -5.61 20.62
CA ALA A 475 2.00 -7.07 20.53
C ALA A 475 1.22 -7.67 19.33
N GLY A 476 -0.01 -7.20 19.10
CA GLY A 476 -0.81 -7.60 17.93
C GLY A 476 -0.13 -7.21 16.60
N PRO A 477 0.20 -5.91 16.40
CA PRO A 477 0.99 -5.44 15.26
C PRO A 477 2.29 -6.22 15.05
N ALA A 478 3.05 -6.49 16.11
CA ALA A 478 4.31 -7.22 16.05
C ALA A 478 4.11 -8.66 15.57
N ALA A 479 3.07 -9.34 16.03
CA ALA A 479 2.75 -10.70 15.59
C ALA A 479 2.39 -10.74 14.10
N TYR A 480 1.58 -9.78 13.62
CA TYR A 480 1.27 -9.65 12.19
C TYR A 480 2.52 -9.31 11.37
N ALA A 481 3.34 -8.36 11.84
CA ALA A 481 4.59 -7.98 11.19
C ALA A 481 5.56 -9.17 11.07
N TRP A 482 5.71 -9.96 12.13
CA TRP A 482 6.59 -11.14 12.15
C TRP A 482 6.12 -12.24 11.19
N SER A 483 4.82 -12.34 10.92
CA SER A 483 4.28 -13.40 10.06
C SER A 483 4.79 -13.34 8.62
N VAL A 484 5.29 -12.18 8.18
CA VAL A 484 5.83 -11.98 6.83
C VAL A 484 7.21 -12.64 6.69
N PRO A 485 8.25 -12.27 7.44
CA PRO A 485 9.57 -12.92 7.34
C PRO A 485 9.57 -14.38 7.79
N SER A 486 8.67 -14.79 8.69
CA SER A 486 8.57 -16.18 9.16
C SER A 486 7.83 -17.11 8.20
N GLY A 487 7.09 -16.56 7.22
CA GLY A 487 6.16 -17.34 6.39
C GLY A 487 4.99 -17.95 7.18
N SER A 488 4.77 -17.52 8.43
CA SER A 488 3.73 -18.08 9.31
C SER A 488 2.38 -17.37 9.19
N GLY A 489 2.24 -16.45 8.25
CA GLY A 489 1.00 -15.77 7.91
C GLY A 489 0.52 -16.21 6.54
N GLY A 490 -0.80 -16.40 6.37
CA GLY A 490 -1.44 -16.62 5.07
C GLY A 490 -1.60 -15.33 4.25
N GLY A 491 -0.73 -14.35 4.46
CA GLY A 491 -0.73 -13.07 3.75
C GLY A 491 -0.33 -13.25 2.28
N MET A 492 -0.76 -12.31 1.44
CA MET A 492 -0.41 -12.27 0.02
C MET A 492 1.03 -11.76 -0.16
N GLY A 493 1.76 -12.28 -1.14
CA GLY A 493 3.08 -11.79 -1.58
C GLY A 493 3.04 -11.14 -2.97
N GLY A 494 4.18 -10.63 -3.44
CA GLY A 494 4.35 -10.11 -4.80
C GLY A 494 3.51 -8.88 -5.11
N THR A 495 2.49 -9.02 -5.97
CA THR A 495 1.72 -7.86 -6.48
C THR A 495 0.86 -7.17 -5.43
N ASN A 496 0.54 -7.84 -4.32
CA ASN A 496 -0.31 -7.31 -3.27
C ASN A 496 0.15 -7.70 -1.85
N PRO A 497 1.32 -7.26 -1.38
CA PRO A 497 1.88 -7.70 -0.10
C PRO A 497 0.98 -7.34 1.09
N THR A 498 0.69 -8.32 1.93
CA THR A 498 -0.05 -8.16 3.20
C THR A 498 0.61 -8.92 4.35
N ALA A 499 0.33 -8.48 5.58
CA ALA A 499 0.85 -9.08 6.81
C ALA A 499 -0.26 -9.81 7.60
N GLY A 500 0.13 -10.79 8.41
CA GLY A 500 -0.78 -11.59 9.21
C GLY A 500 -1.52 -12.70 8.45
N PRO A 501 -2.51 -13.34 9.09
CA PRO A 501 -3.40 -14.30 8.45
C PRO A 501 -4.40 -13.60 7.51
N SER A 502 -4.97 -14.36 6.57
CA SER A 502 -6.05 -13.89 5.72
C SER A 502 -7.34 -13.73 6.54
N THR A 503 -7.84 -12.51 6.61
CA THR A 503 -9.09 -12.17 7.31
C THR A 503 -10.04 -11.52 6.30
N GLY A 504 -11.02 -12.27 5.80
CA GLY A 504 -11.99 -11.83 4.78
C GLY A 504 -11.85 -12.52 3.42
N SER A 505 -12.87 -12.39 2.58
CA SER A 505 -12.99 -13.04 1.26
C SER A 505 -12.45 -12.20 0.09
N GLY A 506 -11.49 -11.29 0.33
CA GLY A 506 -10.82 -10.56 -0.74
C GLY A 506 -9.98 -11.52 -1.57
N PHE A 507 -10.17 -11.53 -2.90
CA PHE A 507 -9.59 -12.45 -3.90
C PHE A 507 -8.32 -13.19 -3.41
N GLY A 508 -8.55 -14.38 -2.85
CA GLY A 508 -7.49 -15.19 -2.22
C GLY A 508 -7.99 -16.44 -1.50
N GLY A 509 -9.21 -16.90 -1.78
CA GLY A 509 -9.74 -18.16 -1.26
C GLY A 509 -10.09 -19.10 -2.41
N GLY A 510 -9.10 -19.86 -2.91
CA GLY A 510 -9.41 -21.10 -3.61
C GLY A 510 -10.00 -22.09 -2.60
N PRO A 511 -11.09 -22.81 -2.92
CA PRO A 511 -11.68 -23.76 -2.00
C PRO A 511 -10.74 -24.96 -1.82
N GLY A 512 -10.09 -25.04 -0.66
CA GLY A 512 -9.22 -26.15 -0.32
C GLY A 512 -9.21 -26.42 1.18
N GLY A 513 -10.02 -27.40 1.61
CA GLY A 513 -9.84 -28.08 2.90
C GLY A 513 -11.02 -28.04 3.86
N GLY A 514 -12.06 -28.83 3.57
CA GLY A 514 -13.14 -29.11 4.51
C GLY A 514 -14.18 -30.05 3.94
N GLY A 515 -13.91 -31.36 3.98
CA GLY A 515 -14.86 -32.38 3.56
C GLY A 515 -16.16 -32.33 4.37
N GLY A 516 -17.28 -32.29 3.66
CA GLY A 516 -18.62 -32.39 4.22
C GLY A 516 -19.62 -32.68 3.11
N ARG A 517 -20.00 -33.96 2.97
CA ARG A 517 -21.14 -34.40 2.16
C ARG A 517 -22.38 -33.57 2.50
N GLY A 518 -23.00 -32.96 1.48
CA GLY A 518 -24.33 -32.35 1.58
C GLY A 518 -24.87 -32.10 0.18
N GLY A 519 -25.78 -32.97 -0.27
CA GLY A 519 -26.32 -32.95 -1.63
C GLY A 519 -27.23 -31.76 -1.90
N PHE A 520 -27.15 -31.22 -3.12
CA PHE A 520 -28.17 -30.34 -3.68
C PHE A 520 -29.28 -31.21 -4.30
N PRO A 521 -30.56 -31.05 -3.92
CA PRO A 521 -31.68 -31.65 -4.65
C PRO A 521 -31.90 -30.88 -5.97
N GLY A 522 -32.11 -31.64 -7.04
CA GLY A 522 -32.30 -31.10 -8.39
C GLY A 522 -33.73 -30.63 -8.72
N GLY A 523 -33.83 -30.12 -9.95
CA GLY A 523 -35.06 -29.81 -10.69
C GLY A 523 -34.91 -28.46 -11.42
N GLY A 524 -35.11 -28.30 -12.72
CA GLY A 524 -35.50 -29.19 -13.81
C GLY A 524 -35.74 -28.33 -15.06
N THR A 525 -35.17 -28.75 -16.20
CA THR A 525 -35.64 -28.64 -17.60
C THR A 525 -36.38 -27.39 -18.12
N GLY A 526 -35.84 -26.80 -19.21
CA GLY A 526 -36.60 -25.99 -20.17
C GLY A 526 -35.75 -25.38 -21.30
N GLY A 527 -35.58 -26.10 -22.41
CA GLY A 527 -34.93 -25.65 -23.66
C GLY A 527 -35.83 -24.78 -24.58
N PRO A 528 -35.37 -24.44 -25.81
CA PRO A 528 -35.38 -23.06 -26.31
C PRO A 528 -36.39 -22.75 -27.45
N ARG A 529 -36.75 -21.46 -27.59
CA ARG A 529 -37.32 -20.79 -28.79
C ARG A 529 -36.82 -19.34 -28.72
N GLY A 530 -36.42 -18.61 -29.75
CA GLY A 530 -36.62 -18.67 -31.19
C GLY A 530 -36.65 -17.19 -31.65
N ALA A 531 -35.84 -16.83 -32.64
CA ALA A 531 -35.59 -15.46 -33.09
C ALA A 531 -36.82 -14.76 -33.71
N GLN A 532 -36.96 -13.43 -33.54
CA GLN A 532 -37.52 -12.57 -34.61
C GLN A 532 -37.15 -11.08 -34.48
N GLN A 533 -36.86 -10.52 -35.65
CA GLN A 533 -36.54 -9.13 -36.04
C GLN A 533 -37.68 -8.11 -35.87
N GLY A 534 -37.31 -6.82 -35.83
CA GLY A 534 -38.12 -5.64 -36.19
C GLY A 534 -37.69 -4.39 -35.38
N GLN A 535 -36.77 -3.54 -35.84
CA GLN A 535 -36.87 -2.44 -36.83
C GLN A 535 -37.71 -1.23 -36.36
N ASN A 536 -36.99 -0.10 -36.20
CA ASN A 536 -37.32 1.34 -36.30
C ASN A 536 -38.72 1.89 -35.93
N GLY A 537 -38.71 2.95 -35.11
CA GLY A 537 -39.81 3.90 -35.01
C GLY A 537 -39.47 5.13 -34.13
N GLN A 538 -39.39 6.30 -34.76
CA GLN A 538 -39.04 7.61 -34.22
C GLN A 538 -40.11 8.26 -33.32
N ALA A 539 -39.63 9.20 -32.51
CA ALA A 539 -40.19 10.53 -32.20
C ALA A 539 -41.10 10.77 -30.97
N SER A 540 -40.57 11.66 -30.13
CA SER A 540 -41.20 12.86 -29.53
C SER A 540 -42.34 12.75 -28.52
N GLY A 541 -42.05 13.22 -27.31
CA GLY A 541 -42.72 14.43 -26.79
C GLY A 541 -43.68 14.27 -25.59
N GLN A 542 -43.30 14.94 -24.50
CA GLN A 542 -44.14 15.81 -23.66
C GLN A 542 -44.64 15.32 -22.27
N GLN A 543 -44.05 15.95 -21.24
CA GLN A 543 -44.56 16.48 -19.95
C GLN A 543 -45.80 15.89 -19.23
N GLY A 544 -45.65 15.75 -17.90
CA GLY A 544 -46.72 15.84 -16.88
C GLY A 544 -46.57 14.78 -15.77
N GLN A 545 -45.95 15.06 -14.62
CA GLN A 545 -46.52 15.63 -13.38
C GLN A 545 -47.15 14.58 -12.43
N ASN A 546 -46.57 14.49 -11.22
CA ASN A 546 -47.03 14.02 -9.89
C ASN A 546 -48.24 13.06 -9.76
N GLY A 547 -48.07 12.04 -8.89
CA GLY A 547 -49.16 11.59 -8.00
C GLY A 547 -49.30 10.08 -7.74
N GLU A 548 -49.15 9.70 -6.46
CA GLU A 548 -49.95 8.72 -5.71
C GLU A 548 -49.64 7.21 -5.69
N MET A 549 -49.48 6.72 -4.46
CA MET A 549 -49.62 5.32 -4.02
C MET A 549 -51.10 4.90 -3.95
N PRO A 550 -51.37 3.59 -4.07
CA PRO A 550 -52.03 2.83 -2.98
C PRO A 550 -51.36 1.44 -2.79
N GLY A 551 -51.37 0.70 -1.68
CA GLY A 551 -52.27 0.67 -0.53
C GLY A 551 -53.24 -0.53 -0.61
N GLY A 552 -52.94 -1.67 0.05
CA GLY A 552 -53.99 -2.58 0.58
C GLY A 552 -53.83 -4.13 0.44
N GLY A 553 -53.89 -4.83 1.60
CA GLY A 553 -54.44 -6.19 1.80
C GLY A 553 -53.44 -7.37 1.74
N GLY A 554 -53.34 -8.35 2.65
CA GLY A 554 -54.17 -8.76 3.79
C GLY A 554 -54.57 -10.25 3.68
N GLY A 555 -54.11 -11.11 4.63
CA GLY A 555 -54.54 -12.52 4.84
C GLY A 555 -53.50 -13.58 4.39
N GLN A 556 -53.29 -14.75 5.01
CA GLN A 556 -53.90 -15.44 6.15
C GLN A 556 -52.99 -16.64 6.54
N LEU A 557 -52.91 -16.97 7.83
CA LEU A 557 -52.33 -18.20 8.40
C LEU A 557 -53.30 -19.39 8.24
N PRO A 558 -52.79 -20.63 8.27
CA PRO A 558 -52.96 -21.51 9.44
C PRO A 558 -51.64 -22.27 9.77
N GLY A 559 -51.31 -22.76 10.97
CA GLY A 559 -52.09 -23.16 12.13
C GLY A 559 -51.91 -24.67 12.39
N GLY A 560 -51.21 -25.06 13.47
CA GLY A 560 -51.12 -26.45 14.00
C GLY A 560 -49.77 -26.77 14.65
N GLN A 561 -49.63 -26.61 15.99
CA GLN A 561 -49.59 -27.67 17.02
C GLN A 561 -48.45 -28.69 16.80
N GLY A 562 -47.54 -28.99 17.73
CA GLY A 562 -47.52 -28.93 19.20
C GLY A 562 -46.85 -30.23 19.67
N GLY A 563 -45.90 -30.20 20.60
CA GLY A 563 -45.29 -31.44 21.12
C GLY A 563 -44.00 -31.25 21.91
N GLN A 564 -44.04 -31.69 23.16
CA GLN A 564 -43.10 -31.52 24.27
C GLN A 564 -41.86 -32.43 24.26
N ALA A 565 -40.80 -31.91 24.90
CA ALA A 565 -39.95 -32.52 25.93
C ALA A 565 -38.96 -33.67 25.62
N SER A 566 -37.71 -33.39 26.04
CA SER A 566 -36.87 -34.15 26.99
C SER A 566 -36.14 -35.43 26.58
N GLY A 567 -34.81 -35.36 26.64
CA GLY A 567 -33.98 -36.26 27.47
C GLY A 567 -33.29 -37.45 26.79
N GLY A 568 -32.02 -37.69 27.14
CA GLY A 568 -31.42 -39.03 27.12
C GLY A 568 -30.05 -39.18 26.46
N ASN A 569 -28.99 -39.21 27.28
CA ASN A 569 -27.71 -39.87 26.97
C ASN A 569 -27.90 -41.41 26.92
N ALA A 570 -27.19 -42.11 26.03
CA ALA A 570 -26.33 -43.28 26.33
C ALA A 570 -25.94 -44.11 25.07
N GLU A 571 -24.63 -44.31 24.93
CA GLU A 571 -23.87 -45.55 24.66
C GLU A 571 -24.23 -46.55 23.53
N MET A 572 -23.23 -46.77 22.65
CA MET A 572 -22.62 -48.07 22.28
C MET A 572 -21.38 -47.72 21.44
N GLY A 573 -20.14 -48.22 21.61
CA GLY A 573 -19.65 -49.48 22.16
C GLY A 573 -18.84 -50.19 21.05
N GLY A 574 -17.50 -50.19 21.12
CA GLY A 574 -16.66 -51.00 20.22
C GLY A 574 -15.18 -50.57 20.08
N THR A 575 -14.29 -51.28 20.78
CA THR A 575 -12.81 -51.32 20.63
C THR A 575 -12.39 -52.81 20.63
N PRO A 576 -11.12 -53.22 20.34
CA PRO A 576 -10.12 -52.89 19.31
C PRO A 576 -9.62 -54.24 18.64
N PRO A 577 -8.42 -54.48 18.03
CA PRO A 577 -7.03 -54.27 18.52
C PRO A 577 -6.09 -53.65 17.43
N GLY A 578 -4.87 -53.16 17.64
CA GLY A 578 -3.80 -53.50 18.59
C GLY A 578 -2.59 -54.06 17.81
N GLY A 579 -1.59 -53.22 17.55
CA GLY A 579 -0.33 -53.59 16.88
C GLY A 579 0.77 -52.56 17.18
N SER A 580 1.72 -52.95 18.02
CA SER A 580 2.75 -52.13 18.67
C SER A 580 4.06 -52.02 17.89
N GLY A 581 4.70 -50.85 17.99
CA GLY A 581 6.16 -50.74 18.18
C GLY A 581 6.98 -50.25 16.97
N GLY A 582 7.79 -49.19 17.19
CA GLY A 582 8.93 -48.89 16.30
C GLY A 582 9.28 -47.40 16.17
N THR A 583 10.09 -46.91 17.10
CA THR A 583 10.80 -45.61 17.06
C THR A 583 11.58 -45.37 15.77
N GLY A 584 11.45 -44.18 15.19
CA GLY A 584 12.30 -43.74 14.07
C GLY A 584 12.03 -42.28 13.69
N GLY A 585 12.64 -41.35 14.43
CA GLY A 585 12.67 -39.94 14.04
C GLY A 585 13.43 -39.75 12.72
N ARG A 586 12.75 -39.16 11.74
CA ARG A 586 13.37 -38.51 10.58
C ARG A 586 12.91 -37.05 10.56
N PRO A 587 13.81 -36.06 10.42
CA PRO A 587 13.41 -34.67 10.29
C PRO A 587 12.52 -34.52 9.06
N GLY A 588 11.37 -33.85 9.21
CA GLY A 588 10.53 -33.46 8.09
C GLY A 588 11.38 -32.74 7.05
N GLY A 589 11.46 -33.34 5.85
CA GLY A 589 12.13 -32.74 4.71
C GLY A 589 11.55 -31.36 4.47
N THR A 590 12.43 -30.39 4.36
CA THR A 590 12.18 -29.06 3.82
C THR A 590 11.42 -29.19 2.50
N GLY A 591 10.11 -29.00 2.56
CA GLY A 591 9.29 -28.73 1.39
C GLY A 591 9.78 -27.41 0.81
N GLY A 592 10.54 -27.48 -0.27
CA GLY A 592 10.86 -26.33 -1.08
C GLY A 592 9.56 -25.68 -1.51
N GLY A 593 9.34 -24.45 -1.04
CA GLY A 593 8.24 -23.64 -1.52
C GLY A 593 8.41 -23.44 -3.02
N GLY A 594 7.53 -24.05 -3.80
CA GLY A 594 7.40 -23.80 -5.23
C GLY A 594 7.07 -22.33 -5.43
N GLY A 595 8.07 -21.55 -5.83
CA GLY A 595 7.89 -20.23 -6.43
C GLY A 595 7.61 -20.38 -7.92
N MET A 596 6.89 -19.38 -8.47
CA MET A 596 6.51 -19.23 -9.88
C MET A 596 5.43 -20.24 -10.31
N GLY A 597 4.34 -19.85 -10.93
CA GLY A 597 4.18 -19.02 -12.12
C GLY A 597 3.25 -19.83 -13.03
N GLY A 598 2.40 -19.20 -13.84
CA GLY A 598 1.78 -19.97 -14.92
C GLY A 598 2.91 -20.42 -15.83
N ASP A 599 3.14 -21.73 -15.93
CA ASP A 599 4.17 -22.30 -16.80
C ASP A 599 3.88 -21.89 -18.25
N ALA A 600 4.48 -20.79 -18.70
CA ALA A 600 5.19 -20.90 -19.96
C ALA A 600 6.31 -21.90 -19.66
N SER A 601 6.09 -23.15 -20.06
CA SER A 601 7.01 -24.24 -19.81
C SER A 601 8.43 -23.80 -20.20
N SER A 602 9.44 -24.16 -19.41
CA SER A 602 10.85 -23.87 -19.74
C SER A 602 11.22 -24.26 -21.17
N GLU A 603 10.48 -25.23 -21.70
CA GLU A 603 10.45 -25.75 -23.05
C GLU A 603 9.94 -24.71 -24.07
N LEU A 604 8.86 -23.98 -23.78
CA LEU A 604 8.38 -22.90 -24.62
C LEU A 604 9.42 -21.77 -24.73
N ILE A 605 10.00 -21.34 -23.61
CA ILE A 605 11.06 -20.30 -23.64
C ILE A 605 12.26 -20.80 -24.47
N SER A 606 12.63 -22.07 -24.31
CA SER A 606 13.73 -22.68 -25.07
C SER A 606 13.43 -22.75 -26.57
N TYR A 607 12.20 -23.13 -26.95
CA TYR A 607 11.73 -23.10 -28.32
C TYR A 607 11.81 -21.69 -28.90
N LEU A 608 11.20 -20.71 -28.23
CA LEU A 608 11.18 -19.32 -28.70
C LEU A 608 12.60 -18.75 -28.88
N LYS A 609 13.52 -19.01 -27.95
CA LYS A 609 14.91 -18.56 -28.08
C LYS A 609 15.63 -19.18 -29.28
N LYS A 610 15.39 -20.47 -29.53
CA LYS A 610 15.97 -21.18 -30.67
C LYS A 610 15.44 -20.65 -32.01
N HIS A 611 14.19 -20.19 -32.02
CA HIS A 611 13.48 -19.73 -33.22
C HIS A 611 13.32 -18.20 -33.29
N GLN A 612 14.02 -17.45 -32.44
CA GLN A 612 13.91 -15.99 -32.39
C GLN A 612 14.45 -15.32 -33.67
N ASP A 613 15.32 -16.01 -34.42
CA ASP A 613 15.84 -15.56 -35.72
C ASP A 613 16.46 -14.13 -35.72
N GLY A 614 16.97 -13.69 -34.57
CA GLY A 614 17.54 -12.36 -34.37
C GLY A 614 16.53 -11.24 -34.08
N ALA A 615 15.24 -11.57 -33.97
CA ALA A 615 14.18 -10.62 -33.63
C ALA A 615 14.44 -9.95 -32.28
N LYS A 616 14.08 -8.67 -32.21
CA LYS A 616 14.29 -7.84 -31.01
C LYS A 616 13.47 -8.31 -29.81
N TRP A 617 12.25 -8.80 -30.04
CA TRP A 617 11.38 -9.33 -28.99
C TRP A 617 11.15 -10.83 -29.17
N LEU A 618 11.24 -11.56 -28.07
CA LEU A 618 11.06 -13.02 -28.02
C LEU A 618 9.61 -13.43 -28.33
N LEU A 619 8.65 -12.67 -27.80
CA LEU A 619 7.22 -12.96 -27.87
C LEU A 619 6.41 -11.68 -27.59
N ALA A 620 5.20 -11.58 -28.15
CA ALA A 620 4.17 -10.65 -27.70
C ALA A 620 3.06 -11.41 -26.94
N VAL A 621 2.67 -10.91 -25.77
CA VAL A 621 1.61 -11.51 -24.94
C VAL A 621 0.57 -10.48 -24.54
N SER A 622 -0.60 -10.96 -24.14
CA SER A 622 -1.76 -10.10 -23.86
C SER A 622 -1.67 -9.33 -22.54
N SER A 623 -0.98 -9.82 -21.52
CA SER A 623 -0.94 -9.14 -20.19
C SER A 623 0.47 -8.73 -19.76
N SER A 624 0.56 -7.62 -19.02
CA SER A 624 1.84 -7.16 -18.49
C SER A 624 2.42 -8.09 -17.44
N GLN A 625 1.59 -8.85 -16.72
CA GLN A 625 2.03 -9.83 -15.72
C GLN A 625 2.64 -11.04 -16.39
N SER A 626 2.03 -11.55 -17.47
CA SER A 626 2.59 -12.62 -18.30
C SER A 626 3.91 -12.17 -18.94
N ALA A 627 3.95 -10.96 -19.50
CA ALA A 627 5.17 -10.40 -20.09
C ALA A 627 6.28 -10.28 -19.03
N ALA A 628 5.96 -9.75 -17.85
CA ALA A 628 6.92 -9.60 -16.76
C ALA A 628 7.49 -10.94 -16.28
N GLN A 629 6.66 -11.98 -16.15
CA GLN A 629 7.11 -13.32 -15.78
C GLN A 629 8.08 -13.88 -16.83
N LEU A 630 7.73 -13.78 -18.11
CA LEU A 630 8.59 -14.22 -19.21
C LEU A 630 9.90 -13.43 -19.31
N ILE A 631 9.89 -12.11 -19.07
CA ILE A 631 11.10 -11.27 -19.06
C ILE A 631 12.04 -11.73 -17.94
N VAL A 632 11.50 -11.94 -16.73
CA VAL A 632 12.31 -12.35 -15.58
C VAL A 632 12.85 -13.77 -15.74
N SER A 633 12.08 -14.70 -16.32
CA SER A 633 12.52 -16.09 -16.50
C SER A 633 13.44 -16.30 -17.70
N SER A 634 13.20 -15.59 -18.82
CA SER A 634 14.00 -15.72 -20.03
C SER A 634 15.20 -14.77 -20.07
N GLY A 635 15.13 -13.61 -19.42
CA GLY A 635 16.09 -12.52 -19.57
C GLY A 635 15.98 -11.76 -20.90
N GLU A 636 15.00 -12.08 -21.74
CA GLU A 636 14.80 -11.48 -23.07
C GLU A 636 13.67 -10.43 -23.07
N PRO A 637 13.68 -9.48 -24.03
CA PRO A 637 12.56 -8.57 -24.23
C PRO A 637 11.28 -9.30 -24.66
N VAL A 638 10.16 -9.01 -24.00
CA VAL A 638 8.83 -9.54 -24.33
C VAL A 638 7.84 -8.38 -24.39
N ILE A 639 7.03 -8.32 -25.44
CA ILE A 639 6.02 -7.29 -25.60
C ILE A 639 4.80 -7.62 -24.74
N SER A 640 4.39 -6.64 -23.93
CA SER A 640 3.04 -6.59 -23.39
C SER A 640 2.17 -5.79 -24.35
N MET A 641 1.21 -6.44 -25.02
CA MET A 641 0.35 -5.78 -26.00
C MET A 641 -0.59 -4.76 -25.35
N TRP A 642 -1.00 -5.02 -24.11
CA TRP A 642 -1.87 -4.16 -23.30
C TRP A 642 -1.20 -3.81 -21.96
N GLY A 643 -1.73 -2.81 -21.26
CA GLY A 643 -1.24 -2.39 -19.95
C GLY A 643 -1.64 -3.31 -18.80
N TRP A 644 -1.24 -2.94 -17.58
CA TRP A 644 -1.58 -3.66 -16.34
C TRP A 644 -3.09 -3.92 -16.19
N SER A 645 -3.91 -2.93 -16.53
CA SER A 645 -5.37 -2.99 -16.49
C SER A 645 -6.01 -3.54 -17.77
N GLY A 646 -5.22 -3.75 -18.82
CA GLY A 646 -5.70 -4.17 -20.14
C GLY A 646 -6.38 -3.08 -20.97
N SER A 647 -6.43 -1.83 -20.50
CA SER A 647 -7.08 -0.70 -21.19
C SER A 647 -6.17 0.06 -22.14
N ASP A 648 -4.85 -0.08 -22.01
CA ASP A 648 -3.87 0.66 -22.80
C ASP A 648 -3.90 0.21 -24.26
N LYS A 649 -3.84 1.15 -25.20
CA LYS A 649 -3.89 0.87 -26.65
C LYS A 649 -2.49 0.80 -27.25
N ALA A 650 -1.60 0.01 -26.63
CA ALA A 650 -0.18 -0.01 -27.00
C ALA A 650 0.11 -0.81 -28.28
N MET A 651 -0.66 -1.87 -28.56
CA MET A 651 -0.56 -2.66 -29.80
C MET A 651 -1.76 -2.40 -30.72
N THR A 652 -1.51 -1.85 -31.90
CA THR A 652 -2.50 -1.77 -33.00
C THR A 652 -2.12 -2.72 -34.12
N VAL A 653 -3.06 -3.06 -35.01
CA VAL A 653 -2.76 -3.89 -36.20
C VAL A 653 -1.66 -3.24 -37.06
N ALA A 654 -1.69 -1.92 -37.22
CA ALA A 654 -0.66 -1.20 -37.97
C ALA A 654 0.72 -1.34 -37.33
N ARG A 655 0.81 -1.17 -36.00
CA ARG A 655 2.06 -1.33 -35.26
C ARG A 655 2.57 -2.76 -35.31
N LEU A 656 1.67 -3.74 -35.17
CA LEU A 656 2.02 -5.14 -35.28
C LEU A 656 2.61 -5.47 -36.66
N LYS A 657 1.93 -5.04 -37.74
CA LYS A 657 2.42 -5.23 -39.11
C LYS A 657 3.81 -4.64 -39.32
N GLU A 658 4.05 -3.45 -38.77
CA GLU A 658 5.35 -2.79 -38.84
C GLU A 658 6.46 -3.60 -38.17
N LEU A 659 6.22 -4.12 -36.95
CA LEU A 659 7.18 -4.92 -36.21
C LEU A 659 7.52 -6.22 -36.94
N VAL A 660 6.51 -6.92 -37.46
CA VAL A 660 6.70 -8.15 -38.25
C VAL A 660 7.44 -7.86 -39.55
N LYS A 661 7.08 -6.79 -40.26
CA LYS A 661 7.73 -6.39 -41.52
C LYS A 661 9.22 -6.08 -41.33
N LYS A 662 9.59 -5.51 -40.18
CA LYS A 662 10.98 -5.22 -39.80
C LYS A 662 11.74 -6.46 -39.30
N GLY A 663 11.06 -7.60 -39.12
CA GLY A 663 11.65 -8.78 -38.49
C GLY A 663 11.95 -8.60 -37.00
N GLU A 664 11.29 -7.64 -36.34
CA GLU A 664 11.53 -7.36 -34.91
C GLU A 664 10.66 -8.23 -33.99
N LEU A 665 9.61 -8.86 -34.53
CA LEU A 665 8.69 -9.74 -33.81
C LEU A 665 8.22 -10.88 -34.72
N HIS A 666 8.31 -12.12 -34.23
CA HIS A 666 7.84 -13.31 -34.95
C HIS A 666 6.72 -14.06 -34.25
N TYR A 667 6.66 -14.02 -32.91
CA TYR A 667 5.73 -14.85 -32.15
C TYR A 667 4.76 -14.00 -31.34
N ILE A 668 3.49 -14.43 -31.31
CA ILE A 668 2.43 -13.84 -30.49
C ILE A 668 1.67 -14.95 -29.79
N GLN A 669 1.44 -14.77 -28.49
CA GLN A 669 0.54 -15.62 -27.72
C GLN A 669 -0.80 -14.91 -27.53
N LEU A 670 -1.84 -15.53 -28.05
CA LEU A 670 -3.24 -15.15 -27.84
C LEU A 670 -3.86 -16.06 -26.77
N GLY A 671 -4.78 -15.50 -25.97
CA GLY A 671 -5.34 -16.21 -24.80
C GLY A 671 -4.34 -16.33 -23.65
N GLY A 672 -4.74 -17.00 -22.55
CA GLY A 672 -3.87 -17.21 -21.38
C GLY A 672 -3.91 -16.11 -20.30
N GLY A 673 -5.06 -15.46 -20.10
CA GLY A 673 -5.27 -14.52 -18.99
C GLY A 673 -5.20 -15.22 -17.64
N GLY A 674 -4.01 -15.33 -17.06
CA GLY A 674 -3.83 -15.85 -15.70
C GLY A 674 -4.59 -15.02 -14.67
N MET A 675 -5.07 -15.67 -13.61
CA MET A 675 -5.69 -15.03 -12.44
C MET A 675 -4.75 -13.99 -11.83
N GLY A 676 -5.00 -12.69 -12.07
CA GLY A 676 -4.28 -11.61 -11.37
C GLY A 676 -4.14 -10.29 -12.13
N GLY A 677 -4.29 -10.29 -13.45
CA GLY A 677 -4.57 -9.08 -14.24
C GLY A 677 -6.07 -9.03 -14.54
N GLY A 678 -6.68 -7.84 -14.59
CA GLY A 678 -8.06 -7.73 -15.10
C GLY A 678 -8.18 -8.39 -16.48
N PRO A 679 -9.38 -8.78 -16.94
CA PRO A 679 -9.56 -9.39 -18.26
C PRO A 679 -9.00 -8.44 -19.34
N GLY A 680 -7.76 -8.69 -19.74
CA GLY A 680 -7.07 -7.91 -20.76
C GLY A 680 -7.75 -8.18 -22.09
N GLY A 681 -7.98 -7.13 -22.86
CA GLY A 681 -8.54 -7.27 -24.20
C GLY A 681 -10.05 -7.02 -24.33
N GLY A 682 -10.65 -6.26 -23.42
CA GLY A 682 -12.06 -5.82 -23.53
C GLY A 682 -12.31 -4.63 -24.47
N SER A 683 -11.35 -4.24 -25.30
CA SER A 683 -11.46 -3.10 -26.22
C SER A 683 -11.62 -3.54 -27.68
N ASP A 684 -12.18 -2.67 -28.52
CA ASP A 684 -12.28 -2.92 -29.97
C ASP A 684 -10.89 -3.13 -30.61
N VAL A 685 -9.86 -2.42 -30.13
CA VAL A 685 -8.48 -2.56 -30.64
C VAL A 685 -7.93 -3.96 -30.37
N SER A 686 -8.23 -4.53 -29.20
CA SER A 686 -7.76 -5.86 -28.85
C SER A 686 -8.46 -6.97 -29.63
N SER A 687 -9.75 -6.80 -29.94
CA SER A 687 -10.47 -7.76 -30.78
C SER A 687 -9.96 -7.71 -32.22
N GLU A 688 -9.67 -6.52 -32.76
CA GLU A 688 -9.07 -6.34 -34.08
C GLU A 688 -7.69 -7.01 -34.20
N VAL A 689 -6.78 -6.79 -33.24
CA VAL A 689 -5.45 -7.43 -33.24
C VAL A 689 -5.58 -8.94 -33.14
N THR A 690 -6.42 -9.44 -32.24
CA THR A 690 -6.63 -10.89 -32.06
C THR A 690 -7.15 -11.54 -33.34
N GLN A 691 -8.19 -10.97 -33.95
CA GLN A 691 -8.76 -11.48 -35.20
C GLN A 691 -7.75 -11.42 -36.35
N TRP A 692 -6.97 -10.34 -36.43
CA TRP A 692 -5.94 -10.20 -37.47
C TRP A 692 -4.85 -11.27 -37.32
N VAL A 693 -4.36 -11.51 -36.10
CA VAL A 693 -3.34 -12.55 -35.83
C VAL A 693 -3.89 -13.94 -36.15
N GLN A 694 -5.12 -14.26 -35.72
CA GLN A 694 -5.74 -15.56 -36.01
C GLN A 694 -5.94 -15.80 -37.51
N LYS A 695 -6.21 -14.74 -38.29
CA LYS A 695 -6.44 -14.84 -39.72
C LYS A 695 -5.16 -14.99 -40.55
N ASN A 696 -4.07 -14.34 -40.13
CA ASN A 696 -2.84 -14.25 -40.95
C ASN A 696 -1.66 -15.05 -40.38
N GLY A 697 -1.65 -15.34 -39.08
CA GLY A 697 -0.56 -16.07 -38.43
C GLY A 697 -0.70 -17.58 -38.52
N THR A 698 0.43 -18.27 -38.50
CA THR A 698 0.50 -19.73 -38.47
C THR A 698 0.51 -20.21 -37.02
N ALA A 699 -0.48 -21.01 -36.62
CA ALA A 699 -0.53 -21.58 -35.27
C ALA A 699 0.64 -22.57 -35.06
N VAL A 700 1.41 -22.36 -33.99
CA VAL A 700 2.50 -23.26 -33.57
C VAL A 700 1.88 -24.44 -32.82
N LYS A 701 2.19 -25.67 -33.24
CA LYS A 701 1.64 -26.86 -32.59
C LYS A 701 2.27 -27.05 -31.22
N GLU A 702 1.45 -27.39 -30.22
CA GLU A 702 1.94 -27.63 -28.85
C GLU A 702 3.03 -28.71 -28.79
N SER A 703 2.95 -29.73 -29.65
CA SER A 703 3.97 -30.78 -29.76
C SER A 703 5.35 -30.29 -30.20
N GLU A 704 5.46 -29.07 -30.76
CA GLU A 704 6.75 -28.48 -31.12
C GLU A 704 7.51 -27.91 -29.92
N TYR A 705 6.79 -27.50 -28.87
CA TYR A 705 7.35 -26.82 -27.70
C TYR A 705 6.97 -27.48 -26.36
N SER A 706 6.19 -28.56 -26.37
CA SER A 706 5.85 -29.38 -25.20
C SER A 706 6.21 -30.84 -25.47
N LYS A 707 7.00 -31.45 -24.58
CA LYS A 707 7.39 -32.87 -24.68
C LYS A 707 6.34 -33.82 -24.10
N SER A 708 5.16 -33.32 -23.70
CA SER A 708 4.08 -34.10 -23.09
C SER A 708 2.85 -34.16 -24.00
N SER A 709 2.90 -34.98 -25.06
CA SER A 709 1.70 -35.61 -25.64
C SER A 709 2.10 -36.71 -26.63
N THR A 710 2.52 -37.86 -26.11
CA THR A 710 2.33 -39.13 -26.82
C THR A 710 1.36 -39.96 -25.98
N SER A 711 0.07 -39.70 -26.15
CA SER A 711 -1.00 -40.60 -25.75
C SER A 711 -2.16 -40.32 -26.69
N ASP A 712 -2.28 -41.15 -27.71
CA ASP A 712 -3.43 -41.21 -28.60
C ASP A 712 -4.72 -41.29 -27.77
N SER A 713 -5.63 -40.34 -28.00
CA SER A 713 -7.05 -40.58 -27.81
C SER A 713 -7.82 -39.57 -28.65
N ASP A 714 -8.31 -40.06 -29.79
CA ASP A 714 -9.47 -39.48 -30.48
C ASP A 714 -10.61 -39.36 -29.47
N SER A 715 -10.93 -38.13 -29.09
CA SER A 715 -12.23 -37.80 -28.50
C SER A 715 -12.57 -36.36 -28.82
N ASP A 716 -13.51 -36.20 -29.75
CA ASP A 716 -14.28 -34.97 -29.92
C ASP A 716 -15.03 -34.69 -28.62
N ASP A 717 -14.49 -33.81 -27.78
CA ASP A 717 -15.20 -33.30 -26.61
C ASP A 717 -15.02 -31.78 -26.50
N SER A 718 -16.08 -31.07 -26.87
CA SER A 718 -16.20 -29.61 -26.86
C SER A 718 -16.30 -29.06 -25.43
N SER A 719 -15.19 -29.13 -24.69
CA SER A 719 -15.04 -28.44 -23.40
C SER A 719 -14.18 -27.19 -23.58
N THR A 720 -14.81 -26.02 -23.42
CA THR A 720 -14.18 -24.69 -23.51
C THR A 720 -13.21 -24.48 -22.33
N SER A 721 -12.05 -25.12 -22.39
CA SER A 721 -10.87 -24.69 -21.65
C SER A 721 -10.20 -23.58 -22.47
N THR A 722 -9.98 -22.41 -21.87
CA THR A 722 -9.26 -21.29 -22.50
C THR A 722 -7.79 -21.66 -22.70
N GLN A 723 -7.48 -22.47 -23.72
CA GLN A 723 -6.11 -22.74 -24.15
C GLN A 723 -5.50 -21.46 -24.72
N SER A 724 -4.30 -21.11 -24.24
CA SER A 724 -3.49 -20.08 -24.88
C SER A 724 -2.82 -20.66 -26.13
N SER A 725 -2.89 -19.96 -27.25
CA SER A 725 -2.34 -20.42 -28.53
C SER A 725 -1.24 -19.48 -29.00
N ILE A 726 -0.16 -20.06 -29.55
CA ILE A 726 0.98 -19.32 -30.07
C ILE A 726 0.88 -19.28 -31.60
N TYR A 727 1.10 -18.10 -32.15
CA TYR A 727 1.09 -17.84 -33.59
C TYR A 727 2.45 -17.31 -34.01
N ARG A 728 2.98 -17.86 -35.11
CA ARG A 728 4.12 -17.32 -35.85
C ARG A 728 3.62 -16.39 -36.95
N LEU A 729 4.29 -15.25 -37.11
CA LEU A 729 4.09 -14.27 -38.17
C LEU A 729 5.42 -14.01 -38.85
N ASP A 730 5.44 -14.15 -40.17
CA ASP A 730 6.57 -13.88 -41.03
C ASP A 730 6.35 -12.59 -41.84
N PRO A 731 7.42 -11.91 -42.33
CA PRO A 731 7.27 -10.69 -43.12
C PRO A 731 6.36 -10.81 -44.35
N SER A 732 6.19 -12.02 -44.89
CA SER A 732 5.23 -12.32 -45.97
C SER A 732 3.77 -12.11 -45.57
N ASP A 733 3.43 -12.28 -44.29
CA ASP A 733 2.04 -12.24 -43.80
C ASP A 733 1.50 -10.82 -43.67
N VAL A 734 2.38 -9.83 -43.81
CA VAL A 734 2.09 -8.39 -43.68
C VAL A 734 2.33 -7.59 -44.96
N SER A 735 2.65 -8.29 -46.04
CA SER A 735 2.98 -7.74 -47.37
C SER A 735 1.76 -7.22 -48.11
#